data_AF-A0A378IQZ5-F1
#
_entry.id   AF-A0A378IQZ5-F1
#
_cell.length_a   1.000
_cell.length_b   1.000
_cell.length_c   1.000
_cell.angle_alpha   90.00
_cell.angle_beta   90.00
_cell.angle_gamma   90.00
#
_symmetry.space_group_name_H-M   'P 1'
#
loop_
_entity.id
_entity.type
_entity.pdbx_description
1 polymer ?
#
loop_
_entity_poly.entity_id
_entity_poly.type
_entity_poly.pdbx_seq_one_letter_code
_entity_poly.pdbx_strand_id
1 'polypeptide(L)'
;MANLIPEELYNLLVEKQALIQDPIVVPRNYSSLKTQTIQQELRDEIEALIKLFGEGLETFRQGFLDRCKHRAEQNAGTCLSLFAMPDGECNQLYWQIAERLFEPKTMGDMLRLLLPDNTMVISYEVTEENRQQSLRERVKNPVFHFEAKNLACLTQEPSRTALSQFAVSGGQLFDVTDLVQWEFTTHTKFFNSLSQQYPELAEALYQHNEAFKKLRQHLLAVSKGQSPREVIKEFIQQFLLGGETLTGEIYASLEAQTAVTDFFGYLESLPDTLKEALLELETPSDISLDYVCEHLKAENCVEQAAAYLQEILNNKENAATLDTRPDLSPEQLQGLHKSYGKSHALSSVSDSPTALPLNYLKKNLEALVIDDMHVLLDLLLAFPPGYYPMLFKYAQISCDATSLGEMMASGIFLGEQLTALNQAFIDNMEKWGGFSVCLQFALHYNNDELVKHLFSLLAQKEQPAIFLIEQLGGFSESVRIAIAHKNYELLKLILTSLPLEERLAALVEAKLADGTPMLAFATVRMPSQFHWILELLPEEHRLTAITLTAGNPTVLYLTADPETIATTLSLLPEKDRLTALRAETRGKSGLWRGAFRIEVFKVILALLPPADRLNAVTERIFSDQNALEITLSREAFKEILNLLPDIVPPPANPTHSTKQNKQIVTLYNRIRDLRNYGLELYSQVYSRDAETAGKQIICIAISLAMFANHFINAQTNVEQQTAQRNFLGELQQNIRMHEQTFLQRLLINIVISAFAYALCLSKELGALVEDGLFNSEQLAHLNETIVTNIEQAGGISTGLRFALTYKNHELLRLILLSLAPEERLAVINEKSSEGKSVLHFAAHDLEALKAILMLLPESDRLAAVNQKDNNGDSVLHLNPGPLKTILMLLPESDRQAAINEKNNNFGYSVIHLAANNAESLTAILTSIPESARLTLVNEKANNGRTALHSAANKPETLEAILNLLPEMMPQANPNYSAKRNEQISMLYSNINQLRSYGRKLYNQVNDKKAETEGEKAVCLALTLNYFANKFMNTQNNEERQIAQEAFQKELKQGILDMHHRARWKPVLANIIIAATGIGLLVIFGKLYLTKSAFFMQTERHKQIDKIASHFTALLTEEAPSTNSTADEIVSLLKTSLSGPSA
;
A
#
# COMPACT_ATOMS: atom_id res chain seq x y z
N MET A 1 92.48 13.43 -16.37
CA MET A 1 91.03 13.20 -16.22
C MET A 1 90.69 11.73 -15.98
N ALA A 2 91.35 10.75 -16.62
CA ALA A 2 91.04 9.32 -16.45
C ALA A 2 91.14 8.74 -15.01
N ASN A 3 91.92 9.34 -14.10
CA ASN A 3 92.07 8.84 -12.71
C ASN A 3 91.00 9.33 -11.72
N LEU A 4 90.14 10.28 -12.10
CA LEU A 4 89.09 10.85 -11.21
C LEU A 4 87.73 10.16 -11.38
N ILE A 5 87.45 9.61 -12.57
CA ILE A 5 86.17 8.98 -12.91
C ILE A 5 85.80 7.83 -11.97
N PRO A 6 86.71 6.90 -11.60
CA PRO A 6 86.37 5.82 -10.67
C PRO A 6 85.99 6.31 -9.26
N GLU A 7 86.66 7.34 -8.77
CA GLU A 7 86.41 7.92 -7.45
C GLU A 7 85.07 8.66 -7.41
N GLU A 8 84.75 9.43 -8.46
CA GLU A 8 83.46 10.13 -8.60
C GLU A 8 82.28 9.16 -8.70
N LEU A 9 82.42 8.06 -9.47
CA LEU A 9 81.37 7.03 -9.59
C LEU A 9 81.14 6.29 -8.27
N TYR A 10 82.21 5.95 -7.55
CA TYR A 10 82.09 5.30 -6.25
C TYR A 10 81.40 6.21 -5.22
N ASN A 11 81.80 7.49 -5.17
CA ASN A 11 81.17 8.47 -4.28
C ASN A 11 79.67 8.64 -4.59
N LEU A 12 79.28 8.67 -5.86
CA LEU A 12 77.89 8.73 -6.27
C LEU A 12 77.08 7.51 -5.80
N LEU A 13 77.63 6.30 -5.93
CA LEU A 13 76.98 5.07 -5.47
C LEU A 13 76.78 5.08 -3.95
N VAL A 14 77.79 5.53 -3.18
CA VAL A 14 77.71 5.66 -1.73
C VAL A 14 76.69 6.73 -1.31
N GLU A 15 76.65 7.86 -2.00
CA GLU A 15 75.66 8.94 -1.76
C GLU A 15 74.23 8.42 -1.95
N LYS A 16 73.95 7.73 -3.07
CA LYS A 16 72.62 7.16 -3.31
C LYS A 16 72.31 6.01 -2.35
N GLN A 17 73.30 5.22 -1.93
CA GLN A 17 73.11 4.15 -0.95
C GLN A 17 72.65 4.68 0.42
N ALA A 18 73.11 5.87 0.81
CA ALA A 18 72.70 6.51 2.07
C ALA A 18 71.22 6.96 2.09
N LEU A 19 70.55 7.02 0.94
CA LEU A 19 69.12 7.35 0.84
C LEU A 19 68.20 6.14 1.11
N ILE A 20 68.76 4.93 1.19
CA ILE A 20 67.99 3.70 1.45
C ILE A 20 67.57 3.66 2.91
N GLN A 21 66.26 3.58 3.17
CA GLN A 21 65.69 3.50 4.52
C GLN A 21 65.69 2.05 5.05
N ASP A 22 66.14 1.85 6.30
CA ASP A 22 66.04 0.57 7.03
C ASP A 22 65.54 0.77 8.48
N PRO A 23 64.54 -0.01 8.97
CA PRO A 23 63.83 -1.06 8.26
C PRO A 23 62.78 -0.50 7.27
N ILE A 24 62.60 -1.21 6.16
CA ILE A 24 61.55 -0.92 5.17
C ILE A 24 60.18 -0.98 5.86
N VAL A 25 59.43 0.12 5.82
CA VAL A 25 58.10 0.24 6.44
C VAL A 25 57.14 -0.77 5.81
N VAL A 26 56.36 -1.49 6.62
CA VAL A 26 55.35 -2.44 6.15
C VAL A 26 54.30 -1.68 5.32
N PRO A 27 54.03 -2.11 4.06
CA PRO A 27 53.12 -1.39 3.20
C PRO A 27 51.69 -1.62 3.70
N ARG A 28 50.89 -0.54 3.71
CA ARG A 28 49.48 -0.56 4.10
C ARG A 28 48.57 -0.06 3.00
N ASN A 29 49.02 0.86 2.16
CA ASN A 29 48.27 1.44 1.04
C ASN A 29 49.14 1.57 -0.20
N TYR A 30 48.54 1.99 -1.33
CA TYR A 30 49.25 2.16 -2.60
C TYR A 30 50.51 3.03 -2.48
N SER A 31 50.42 4.18 -1.79
CA SER A 31 51.55 5.09 -1.62
C SER A 31 52.73 4.44 -0.89
N SER A 32 52.47 3.75 0.23
CA SER A 32 53.51 3.05 0.98
C SER A 32 54.10 1.88 0.19
N LEU A 33 53.28 1.17 -0.59
CA LEU A 33 53.71 0.09 -1.47
C LEU A 33 54.59 0.61 -2.62
N LYS A 34 54.24 1.75 -3.22
CA LYS A 34 55.05 2.44 -4.23
C LYS A 34 56.40 2.87 -3.65
N THR A 35 56.41 3.52 -2.49
CA THR A 35 57.65 3.94 -1.80
C THR A 35 58.55 2.74 -1.50
N GLN A 36 57.99 1.64 -1.00
CA GLN A 36 58.74 0.41 -0.74
C GLN A 36 59.34 -0.17 -2.04
N THR A 37 58.57 -0.16 -3.12
CA THR A 37 59.04 -0.65 -4.42
C THR A 37 60.18 0.20 -4.97
N ILE A 38 60.10 1.54 -4.83
CA ILE A 38 61.19 2.47 -5.19
C ILE A 38 62.46 2.17 -4.37
N GLN A 39 62.32 1.99 -3.06
CA GLN A 39 63.44 1.72 -2.15
C GLN A 39 64.10 0.36 -2.44
N GLN A 40 63.30 -0.66 -2.79
CA GLN A 40 63.80 -1.97 -3.14
C GLN A 40 64.54 -1.95 -4.48
N GLU A 41 63.98 -1.29 -5.50
CA GLU A 41 64.66 -1.11 -6.79
C GLU A 41 66.03 -0.42 -6.59
N LEU A 42 66.06 0.67 -5.83
CA LEU A 42 67.30 1.40 -5.56
C LEU A 42 68.36 0.54 -4.86
N ARG A 43 67.95 -0.28 -3.90
CA ARG A 43 68.85 -1.21 -3.21
C ARG A 43 69.44 -2.23 -4.17
N ASP A 44 68.58 -2.91 -4.93
CA ASP A 44 68.99 -4.00 -5.82
C ASP A 44 69.89 -3.49 -6.96
N GLU A 45 69.60 -2.31 -7.51
CA GLU A 45 70.41 -1.69 -8.55
C GLU A 45 71.77 -1.22 -8.02
N ILE A 46 71.83 -0.58 -6.85
CA ILE A 46 73.10 -0.16 -6.25
C ILE A 46 73.98 -1.37 -5.92
N GLU A 47 73.42 -2.42 -5.32
CA GLU A 47 74.18 -3.64 -5.00
C GLU A 47 74.79 -4.26 -6.26
N ALA A 48 74.02 -4.32 -7.34
CA ALA A 48 74.50 -4.85 -8.60
C ALA A 48 75.53 -3.95 -9.29
N LEU A 49 75.37 -2.62 -9.24
CA LEU A 49 76.33 -1.67 -9.79
C LEU A 49 77.65 -1.71 -9.00
N ILE A 50 77.62 -1.77 -7.66
CA ILE A 50 78.81 -1.93 -6.82
C ILE A 50 79.55 -3.23 -7.16
N LYS A 51 78.80 -4.33 -7.34
CA LYS A 51 79.38 -5.62 -7.74
C LYS A 51 80.09 -5.53 -9.09
N LEU A 52 79.44 -4.96 -10.11
CA LEU A 52 80.04 -4.75 -11.44
C LEU A 52 81.26 -3.82 -11.38
N PHE A 53 81.21 -2.78 -10.52
CA PHE A 53 82.30 -1.82 -10.37
C PHE A 53 83.57 -2.48 -9.83
N GLY A 54 83.43 -3.49 -8.95
CA GLY A 54 84.53 -4.29 -8.40
C GLY A 54 85.27 -5.16 -9.44
N GLU A 55 84.69 -5.39 -10.62
CA GLU A 55 85.25 -6.21 -11.70
C GLU A 55 86.13 -5.41 -12.68
N GLY A 56 86.26 -4.09 -12.47
CA GLY A 56 87.08 -3.17 -13.28
C GLY A 56 86.28 -2.29 -14.23
N LEU A 57 86.87 -1.14 -14.63
CA LEU A 57 86.16 -0.07 -15.33
C LEU A 57 85.60 -0.46 -16.71
N GLU A 58 86.32 -1.28 -17.48
CA GLU A 58 85.85 -1.72 -18.81
C GLU A 58 84.69 -2.72 -18.69
N THR A 59 84.77 -3.65 -17.73
CA THR A 59 83.68 -4.58 -17.40
C THR A 59 82.45 -3.80 -16.92
N PHE A 60 82.65 -2.78 -16.09
CA PHE A 60 81.59 -1.90 -15.61
C PHE A 60 80.91 -1.16 -16.76
N ARG A 61 81.66 -0.62 -17.75
CA ARG A 61 81.06 0.06 -18.92
C ARG A 61 80.08 -0.83 -19.67
N GLN A 62 80.50 -2.05 -20.02
CA GLN A 62 79.63 -2.97 -20.77
C GLN A 62 78.47 -3.47 -19.90
N GLY A 63 78.74 -3.88 -18.66
CA GLY A 63 77.72 -4.36 -17.74
C GLY A 63 76.68 -3.29 -17.38
N PHE A 64 77.08 -2.02 -17.31
CA PHE A 64 76.18 -0.89 -17.11
C PHE A 64 75.19 -0.73 -18.27
N LEU A 65 75.66 -0.82 -19.52
CA LEU A 65 74.78 -0.75 -20.70
C LEU A 65 73.78 -1.90 -20.72
N ASP A 66 74.23 -3.12 -20.40
CA ASP A 66 73.34 -4.29 -20.31
C ASP A 66 72.29 -4.10 -19.21
N ARG A 67 72.68 -3.53 -18.05
CA ARG A 67 71.72 -3.17 -16.99
C ARG A 67 70.75 -2.08 -17.41
N CYS A 68 71.19 -1.05 -18.13
CA CYS A 68 70.30 0.00 -18.63
C CYS A 68 69.15 -0.59 -19.45
N LYS A 69 69.49 -1.45 -20.42
CA LYS A 69 68.52 -2.14 -21.28
C LYS A 69 67.58 -3.02 -20.47
N HIS A 70 68.14 -3.85 -19.59
CA HIS A 70 67.34 -4.73 -18.74
C HIS A 70 66.36 -3.96 -17.85
N ARG A 71 66.83 -2.88 -17.21
CA ARG A 71 66.01 -2.04 -16.33
C ARG A 71 64.92 -1.31 -17.11
N ALA A 72 65.23 -0.81 -18.31
CA ALA A 72 64.25 -0.15 -19.17
C ALA A 72 63.15 -1.12 -19.63
N GLU A 73 63.49 -2.37 -19.96
CA GLU A 73 62.51 -3.43 -20.27
C GLU A 73 61.67 -3.80 -19.05
N GLN A 74 62.29 -3.98 -17.88
CA GLN A 74 61.59 -4.33 -16.64
C GLN A 74 60.60 -3.27 -16.19
N ASN A 75 60.95 -2.00 -16.34
CA ASN A 75 60.12 -0.87 -15.92
C ASN A 75 59.21 -0.35 -17.03
N ALA A 76 59.18 -0.95 -18.21
CA ALA A 76 58.33 -0.51 -19.31
C ALA A 76 56.85 -0.44 -18.87
N GLY A 77 56.21 0.71 -19.09
CA GLY A 77 54.81 0.94 -18.70
C GLY A 77 54.56 1.07 -17.19
N THR A 78 55.60 1.12 -16.35
CA THR A 78 55.47 1.28 -14.89
C THR A 78 55.76 2.71 -14.44
N CYS A 79 55.35 3.02 -13.21
CA CYS A 79 55.64 4.28 -12.54
C CYS A 79 57.14 4.52 -12.25
N LEU A 80 57.99 3.48 -12.40
CA LEU A 80 59.45 3.59 -12.21
C LEU A 80 60.21 3.80 -13.52
N SER A 81 59.51 3.77 -14.66
CA SER A 81 60.12 4.02 -15.96
C SER A 81 60.78 5.39 -16.03
N LEU A 82 61.79 5.51 -16.90
CA LEU A 82 62.52 6.75 -17.11
C LEU A 82 61.60 7.92 -17.50
N PHE A 83 60.52 7.64 -18.24
CA PHE A 83 59.57 8.63 -18.73
C PHE A 83 58.47 8.98 -17.72
N ALA A 84 58.08 8.03 -16.86
CA ALA A 84 57.09 8.24 -15.80
C ALA A 84 57.63 9.01 -14.60
N MET A 85 58.88 8.73 -14.22
CA MET A 85 59.49 9.31 -13.01
C MET A 85 60.95 9.70 -13.30
N PRO A 86 61.19 10.68 -14.19
CA PRO A 86 62.54 11.07 -14.62
C PRO A 86 63.43 11.55 -13.47
N ASP A 87 62.83 12.10 -12.41
CA ASP A 87 63.51 12.57 -11.21
C ASP A 87 63.55 11.53 -10.07
N GLY A 88 63.13 10.30 -10.30
CA GLY A 88 63.24 9.23 -9.30
C GLY A 88 64.69 8.81 -9.05
N GLU A 89 65.01 8.42 -7.81
CA GLU A 89 66.39 8.19 -7.36
C GLU A 89 67.22 7.26 -8.27
N CYS A 90 66.64 6.13 -8.71
CA CYS A 90 67.29 5.22 -9.66
C CYS A 90 67.51 5.86 -11.04
N ASN A 91 66.51 6.56 -11.58
CA ASN A 91 66.61 7.21 -12.89
C ASN A 91 67.68 8.30 -12.87
N GLN A 92 67.78 9.08 -11.78
CA GLN A 92 68.85 10.05 -11.59
C GLN A 92 70.23 9.37 -11.53
N LEU A 93 70.36 8.28 -10.78
CA LEU A 93 71.61 7.53 -10.65
C LEU A 93 72.09 7.04 -12.02
N TYR A 94 71.22 6.39 -12.79
CA TYR A 94 71.55 5.90 -14.13
C TYR A 94 71.90 7.01 -15.10
N TRP A 95 71.15 8.11 -15.09
CA TRP A 95 71.44 9.29 -15.91
C TRP A 95 72.83 9.87 -15.59
N GLN A 96 73.13 10.06 -14.30
CA GLN A 96 74.39 10.64 -13.83
C GLN A 96 75.62 9.75 -14.09
N ILE A 97 75.45 8.42 -14.04
CA ILE A 97 76.49 7.47 -14.45
C ILE A 97 76.73 7.55 -15.95
N ALA A 98 75.66 7.59 -16.76
CA ALA A 98 75.76 7.69 -18.22
C ALA A 98 76.48 8.98 -18.66
N GLU A 99 76.15 10.13 -18.04
CA GLU A 99 76.81 11.42 -18.27
C GLU A 99 78.32 11.34 -18.01
N ARG A 100 78.73 10.76 -16.88
CA ARG A 100 80.15 10.69 -16.47
C ARG A 100 80.96 9.67 -17.26
N LEU A 101 80.35 8.56 -17.65
CA LEU A 101 81.05 7.49 -18.36
C LEU A 101 81.14 7.74 -19.87
N PHE A 102 80.06 8.20 -20.50
CA PHE A 102 79.93 8.19 -21.96
C PHE A 102 79.80 9.58 -22.59
N GLU A 103 79.65 10.64 -21.78
CA GLU A 103 79.57 12.04 -22.23
C GLU A 103 78.66 12.25 -23.45
N PRO A 104 77.38 11.80 -23.42
CA PRO A 104 76.48 11.91 -24.55
C PRO A 104 76.22 13.38 -24.91
N LYS A 105 76.29 13.70 -26.21
CA LYS A 105 76.15 15.09 -26.69
C LYS A 105 74.71 15.46 -27.03
N THR A 106 73.91 14.47 -27.42
CA THR A 106 72.53 14.67 -27.85
C THR A 106 71.58 13.81 -27.01
N MET A 107 70.31 14.21 -26.97
CA MET A 107 69.25 13.44 -26.33
C MET A 107 69.14 12.04 -26.95
N GLY A 108 69.31 11.92 -28.26
CA GLY A 108 69.38 10.64 -28.95
C GLY A 108 70.53 9.74 -28.49
N ASP A 109 71.71 10.32 -28.25
CA ASP A 109 72.86 9.57 -27.69
C ASP A 109 72.56 9.10 -26.26
N MET A 110 71.98 9.97 -25.42
CA MET A 110 71.61 9.61 -24.04
C MET A 110 70.58 8.49 -24.01
N LEU A 111 69.48 8.63 -24.77
CA LEU A 111 68.43 7.61 -24.81
C LEU A 111 68.92 6.28 -25.39
N ARG A 112 69.85 6.29 -26.35
CA ARG A 112 70.46 5.06 -26.88
C ARG A 112 71.25 4.28 -25.82
N LEU A 113 71.81 4.96 -24.82
CA LEU A 113 72.50 4.30 -23.70
C LEU A 113 71.51 3.71 -22.69
N LEU A 114 70.41 4.45 -22.42
CA LEU A 114 69.48 4.15 -21.34
C LEU A 114 68.32 3.23 -21.74
N LEU A 115 68.02 3.11 -23.04
CA LEU A 115 66.87 2.36 -23.55
C LEU A 115 67.28 1.15 -24.41
N PRO A 116 66.36 0.21 -24.67
CA PRO A 116 66.62 -0.93 -25.54
C PRO A 116 66.95 -0.51 -26.98
N ASP A 117 67.77 -1.30 -27.67
CA ASP A 117 68.31 -0.96 -29.00
C ASP A 117 67.23 -0.82 -30.09
N ASN A 118 66.07 -1.44 -29.91
CA ASN A 118 64.94 -1.40 -30.83
C ASN A 118 64.04 -0.15 -30.65
N THR A 119 64.41 0.78 -29.77
CA THR A 119 63.59 1.97 -29.49
C THR A 119 63.60 2.92 -30.69
N MET A 120 62.42 3.33 -31.13
CA MET A 120 62.23 4.22 -32.30
C MET A 120 61.38 5.44 -31.94
N VAL A 121 61.64 6.55 -32.61
CA VAL A 121 60.81 7.77 -32.54
C VAL A 121 59.82 7.73 -33.68
N ILE A 122 58.53 7.71 -33.37
CA ILE A 122 57.48 7.84 -34.36
C ILE A 122 57.29 9.33 -34.62
N SER A 123 57.60 9.74 -35.84
CA SER A 123 57.35 11.10 -36.32
C SER A 123 56.28 11.07 -37.40
N TYR A 124 55.68 12.22 -37.68
CA TYR A 124 54.70 12.36 -38.74
C TYR A 124 55.17 13.36 -39.79
N GLU A 125 54.82 13.10 -41.03
CA GLU A 125 54.86 14.06 -42.13
C GLU A 125 53.43 14.32 -42.62
N VAL A 126 53.15 15.56 -43.01
CA VAL A 126 51.88 15.91 -43.65
C VAL A 126 52.11 15.86 -45.16
N THR A 127 51.62 14.80 -45.83
CA THR A 127 51.88 14.59 -47.26
C THR A 127 50.87 15.30 -48.16
N GLU A 128 51.37 15.84 -49.27
CA GLU A 128 50.61 16.52 -50.32
C GLU A 128 50.17 15.52 -51.41
N GLU A 129 49.27 14.59 -51.10
CA GLU A 129 48.96 13.50 -52.04
C GLU A 129 48.23 13.94 -53.33
N ASN A 130 47.74 15.18 -53.43
CA ASN A 130 47.09 15.66 -54.66
C ASN A 130 47.59 17.04 -55.10
N ARG A 131 48.61 17.03 -55.97
CA ARG A 131 49.11 18.24 -56.69
C ARG A 131 48.05 18.97 -57.53
N GLN A 132 46.84 18.40 -57.69
CA GLN A 132 45.73 18.96 -58.46
C GLN A 132 44.72 19.81 -57.65
N GLN A 133 44.73 19.79 -56.31
CA GLN A 133 43.81 20.59 -55.47
C GLN A 133 44.34 22.01 -55.20
N SER A 134 43.50 22.98 -54.86
CA SER A 134 43.97 24.35 -54.58
C SER A 134 44.75 24.42 -53.26
N LEU A 135 45.78 25.28 -53.14
CA LEU A 135 46.57 25.46 -51.90
C LEU A 135 45.70 25.70 -50.64
N ARG A 136 44.51 26.31 -50.81
CA ARG A 136 43.55 26.56 -49.72
C ARG A 136 42.80 25.30 -49.25
N GLU A 137 42.56 24.33 -50.13
CA GLU A 137 41.91 23.06 -49.76
C GLU A 137 42.90 22.12 -49.07
N ARG A 138 44.18 22.18 -49.46
CA ARG A 138 45.26 21.36 -48.89
C ARG A 138 45.56 21.70 -47.43
N VAL A 139 45.57 22.99 -47.09
CA VAL A 139 45.75 23.46 -45.69
C VAL A 139 44.55 23.06 -44.79
N LYS A 140 43.36 22.84 -45.36
CA LYS A 140 42.16 22.45 -44.59
C LYS A 140 42.06 20.95 -44.31
N ASN A 141 42.75 20.10 -45.07
CA ASN A 141 42.65 18.64 -44.98
C ASN A 141 44.04 17.97 -44.91
N PRO A 142 44.75 18.07 -43.76
CA PRO A 142 46.02 17.38 -43.57
C PRO A 142 45.82 15.86 -43.57
N VAL A 143 46.66 15.16 -44.33
CA VAL A 143 46.80 13.69 -44.28
C VAL A 143 48.10 13.40 -43.56
N PHE A 144 48.02 12.60 -42.50
CA PHE A 144 49.17 12.25 -41.67
C PHE A 144 49.78 10.94 -42.15
N HIS A 145 51.07 10.98 -42.48
CA HIS A 145 51.88 9.80 -42.70
C HIS A 145 52.84 9.62 -41.53
N PHE A 146 52.78 8.48 -40.85
CA PHE A 146 53.65 8.18 -39.72
C PHE A 146 54.83 7.32 -40.15
N GLU A 147 56.02 7.71 -39.71
CA GLU A 147 57.27 7.02 -39.99
C GLU A 147 58.08 6.80 -38.70
N ALA A 148 58.68 5.62 -38.59
CA ALA A 148 59.57 5.27 -37.48
C ALA A 148 61.01 5.70 -37.80
N LYS A 149 61.56 6.58 -36.98
CA LYS A 149 62.94 7.10 -37.08
C LYS A 149 63.81 6.55 -35.95
N ASN A 150 65.11 6.46 -36.23
CA ASN A 150 66.11 6.12 -35.22
C ASN A 150 66.30 7.28 -34.22
N LEU A 151 66.60 6.96 -32.95
CA LEU A 151 66.88 7.93 -31.87
C LEU A 151 67.90 9.04 -32.25
N ALA A 152 68.80 8.78 -33.20
CA ALA A 152 69.75 9.79 -33.71
C ALA A 152 69.08 11.06 -34.29
N CYS A 153 67.77 11.05 -34.57
CA CYS A 153 67.04 12.25 -34.97
C CYS A 153 66.88 13.29 -33.84
N LEU A 154 67.02 12.88 -32.57
CA LEU A 154 66.91 13.76 -31.39
C LEU A 154 68.26 14.44 -31.11
N THR A 155 68.50 15.58 -31.76
CA THR A 155 69.79 16.29 -31.74
C THR A 155 69.93 17.36 -30.65
N GLN A 156 68.87 17.62 -29.88
CA GLN A 156 68.86 18.56 -28.77
C GLN A 156 69.77 18.09 -27.61
N GLU A 157 70.19 19.01 -26.73
CA GLU A 157 70.98 18.65 -25.55
C GLU A 157 70.19 17.70 -24.62
N PRO A 158 70.85 16.72 -23.96
CA PRO A 158 70.19 15.81 -23.03
C PRO A 158 69.50 16.56 -21.90
N SER A 159 68.20 16.33 -21.71
CA SER A 159 67.44 16.92 -20.61
C SER A 159 66.44 15.94 -20.03
N ARG A 160 66.47 15.75 -18.70
CA ARG A 160 65.51 14.91 -17.97
C ARG A 160 64.10 15.50 -17.97
N THR A 161 63.98 16.82 -17.95
CA THR A 161 62.65 17.48 -17.94
C THR A 161 61.92 17.31 -19.27
N ALA A 162 62.63 17.03 -20.36
CA ALA A 162 62.02 16.76 -21.66
C ALA A 162 61.41 15.34 -21.76
N LEU A 163 61.77 14.42 -20.85
CA LEU A 163 61.28 13.04 -20.89
C LEU A 163 59.77 12.96 -20.66
N SER A 164 59.20 13.85 -19.84
CA SER A 164 57.76 13.88 -19.57
C SER A 164 56.92 14.42 -20.73
N GLN A 165 57.55 14.79 -21.86
CA GLN A 165 56.89 15.24 -23.09
C GLN A 165 56.72 14.09 -24.11
N PHE A 166 57.19 12.89 -23.79
CA PHE A 166 57.09 11.73 -24.66
C PHE A 166 55.97 10.78 -24.21
N ALA A 167 55.06 10.48 -25.13
CA ALA A 167 54.19 9.31 -25.03
C ALA A 167 54.98 8.06 -25.44
N VAL A 168 54.88 7.00 -24.62
CA VAL A 168 55.72 5.79 -24.79
C VAL A 168 54.86 4.54 -24.76
N SER A 169 55.01 3.70 -25.79
CA SER A 169 54.39 2.37 -25.83
C SER A 169 55.24 1.40 -26.66
N GLY A 170 55.53 0.20 -26.14
CA GLY A 170 56.16 -0.88 -26.91
C GLY A 170 57.50 -0.53 -27.61
N GLY A 171 58.35 0.31 -27.00
CA GLY A 171 59.61 0.79 -27.60
C GLY A 171 59.43 1.89 -28.65
N GLN A 172 58.25 2.48 -28.74
CA GLN A 172 57.94 3.60 -29.62
C GLN A 172 57.78 4.87 -28.78
N LEU A 173 58.39 5.95 -29.24
CA LEU A 173 58.37 7.27 -28.61
C LEU A 173 57.65 8.24 -29.52
N PHE A 174 56.77 9.06 -28.96
CA PHE A 174 56.13 10.17 -29.68
C PHE A 174 56.20 11.45 -28.85
N ASP A 175 56.76 12.51 -29.41
CA ASP A 175 56.82 13.83 -28.77
C ASP A 175 55.45 14.52 -28.91
N VAL A 176 54.77 14.79 -27.79
CA VAL A 176 53.43 15.39 -27.81
C VAL A 176 53.45 16.92 -27.97
N THR A 177 54.62 17.57 -27.90
CA THR A 177 54.77 19.04 -27.82
C THR A 177 54.11 19.77 -28.99
N ASP A 178 54.21 19.22 -30.19
CA ASP A 178 53.64 19.84 -31.39
C ASP A 178 52.11 19.80 -31.42
N LEU A 179 51.49 18.85 -30.72
CA LEU A 179 50.05 18.62 -30.72
C LEU A 179 49.30 19.65 -29.86
N VAL A 180 49.99 20.25 -28.90
CA VAL A 180 49.41 21.01 -27.78
C VAL A 180 48.61 22.25 -28.22
N GLN A 181 48.94 22.81 -29.39
CA GLN A 181 48.34 24.05 -29.92
C GLN A 181 47.42 23.82 -31.12
N TRP A 182 47.14 22.56 -31.47
CA TRP A 182 46.38 22.23 -32.67
C TRP A 182 44.89 22.54 -32.51
N GLU A 183 44.26 22.87 -33.64
CA GLU A 183 42.81 23.01 -33.72
C GLU A 183 42.14 21.63 -33.65
N PHE A 184 40.92 21.59 -33.13
CA PHE A 184 40.17 20.36 -32.91
C PHE A 184 40.06 19.48 -34.17
N THR A 185 39.81 20.08 -35.34
CA THR A 185 39.70 19.34 -36.62
C THR A 185 40.99 18.63 -37.02
N THR A 186 42.14 19.14 -36.60
CA THR A 186 43.45 18.54 -36.87
C THR A 186 43.66 17.37 -35.93
N HIS A 187 43.31 17.50 -34.65
CA HIS A 187 43.30 16.39 -33.70
C HIS A 187 42.39 15.24 -34.14
N THR A 188 41.21 15.52 -34.70
CA THR A 188 40.31 14.46 -35.19
C THR A 188 40.96 13.62 -36.29
N LYS A 189 41.61 14.27 -37.27
CA LYS A 189 42.27 13.55 -38.37
C LYS A 189 43.49 12.79 -37.87
N PHE A 190 44.27 13.41 -37.00
CA PHE A 190 45.45 12.78 -36.39
C PHE A 190 45.08 11.57 -35.54
N PHE A 191 44.07 11.68 -34.66
CA PHE A 191 43.55 10.58 -33.86
C PHE A 191 43.15 9.40 -34.74
N ASN A 192 42.31 9.63 -35.75
CA ASN A 192 41.85 8.56 -36.64
C ASN A 192 43.00 7.85 -37.35
N SER A 193 43.98 8.61 -37.86
CA SER A 193 45.14 8.04 -38.55
C SER A 193 46.09 7.31 -37.59
N LEU A 194 46.38 7.87 -36.42
CA LEU A 194 47.28 7.27 -35.43
C LEU A 194 46.65 6.01 -34.80
N SER A 195 45.38 6.06 -34.42
CA SER A 195 44.66 4.90 -33.85
C SER A 195 44.56 3.73 -34.81
N GLN A 196 44.55 3.99 -36.13
CA GLN A 196 44.54 2.93 -37.14
C GLN A 196 45.93 2.28 -37.33
N GLN A 197 47.00 3.08 -37.33
CA GLN A 197 48.36 2.59 -37.65
C GLN A 197 49.15 2.14 -36.40
N TYR A 198 48.93 2.79 -35.25
CA TYR A 198 49.62 2.56 -33.98
C TYR A 198 48.62 2.62 -32.80
N PRO A 199 47.70 1.66 -32.66
CA PRO A 199 46.61 1.72 -31.68
C PRO A 199 47.09 1.84 -30.23
N GLU A 200 48.12 1.08 -29.84
CA GLU A 200 48.67 1.10 -28.47
C GLU A 200 49.41 2.41 -28.14
N LEU A 201 50.08 3.01 -29.13
CA LEU A 201 50.73 4.32 -28.97
C LEU A 201 49.70 5.44 -28.94
N ALA A 202 48.62 5.33 -29.72
CA ALA A 202 47.50 6.26 -29.65
C ALA A 202 46.88 6.24 -28.24
N GLU A 203 46.65 5.06 -27.68
CA GLU A 203 46.16 4.93 -26.30
C GLU A 203 47.11 5.62 -25.31
N ALA A 204 48.41 5.32 -25.36
CA ALA A 204 49.40 5.94 -24.48
C ALA A 204 49.48 7.47 -24.62
N LEU A 205 49.30 8.00 -25.85
CA LEU A 205 49.31 9.44 -26.11
C LEU A 205 48.09 10.14 -25.54
N TYR A 206 46.89 9.58 -25.74
CA TYR A 206 45.67 10.23 -25.25
C TYR A 206 45.40 9.98 -23.76
N GLN A 207 46.14 9.07 -23.13
CA GLN A 207 46.23 8.91 -21.68
C GLN A 207 47.36 9.72 -21.04
N HIS A 208 48.15 10.44 -21.84
CA HIS A 208 49.38 11.11 -21.40
C HIS A 208 49.13 12.09 -20.25
N ASN A 209 48.04 12.85 -20.28
CA ASN A 209 47.60 13.68 -19.16
C ASN A 209 46.10 14.02 -19.25
N GLU A 210 45.56 14.61 -18.18
CA GLU A 210 44.14 15.02 -18.11
C GLU A 210 43.66 15.88 -19.29
N ALA A 211 44.51 16.76 -19.83
CA ALA A 211 44.13 17.60 -20.97
C ALA A 211 43.93 16.78 -22.26
N PHE A 212 44.82 15.81 -22.52
CA PHE A 212 44.69 14.88 -23.65
C PHE A 212 43.56 13.86 -23.44
N LYS A 213 43.27 13.45 -22.20
CA LYS A 213 42.10 12.62 -21.87
C LYS A 213 40.79 13.35 -22.19
N LYS A 214 40.66 14.61 -21.77
CA LYS A 214 39.49 15.45 -22.09
C LYS A 214 39.34 15.69 -23.59
N LEU A 215 40.45 15.90 -24.29
CA LEU A 215 40.46 15.97 -25.76
C LEU A 215 39.93 14.66 -26.38
N ARG A 216 40.38 13.51 -25.90
CA ARG A 216 39.90 12.21 -26.39
C ARG A 216 38.40 12.05 -26.22
N GLN A 217 37.83 12.44 -25.06
CA GLN A 217 36.39 12.40 -24.82
C GLN A 217 35.61 13.20 -25.88
N HIS A 218 36.02 14.45 -26.13
CA HIS A 218 35.40 15.27 -27.18
C HIS A 218 35.59 14.67 -28.59
N LEU A 219 36.77 14.10 -28.89
CA LEU A 219 37.03 13.44 -30.17
C LEU A 219 36.16 12.20 -30.38
N LEU A 220 35.90 11.42 -29.33
CA LEU A 220 35.02 10.25 -29.36
C LEU A 220 33.55 10.66 -29.54
N ALA A 221 33.10 11.73 -28.88
CA ALA A 221 31.76 12.29 -29.04
C ALA A 221 31.47 12.76 -30.49
N VAL A 222 32.49 13.22 -31.21
CA VAL A 222 32.36 13.77 -32.58
C VAL A 222 32.55 12.69 -33.67
N SER A 223 33.34 11.64 -33.42
CA SER A 223 33.88 10.81 -34.52
C SER A 223 33.30 9.39 -34.66
N LYS A 224 32.47 8.89 -33.70
CA LYS A 224 31.69 7.61 -33.64
C LYS A 224 31.80 6.81 -32.31
N GLY A 225 31.98 7.43 -31.15
CA GLY A 225 32.52 6.75 -29.95
C GLY A 225 31.56 6.07 -28.98
N GLN A 226 30.85 6.84 -28.16
CA GLN A 226 30.23 6.34 -26.92
C GLN A 226 28.76 6.75 -26.80
N SER A 227 27.93 5.89 -26.22
CA SER A 227 26.51 6.18 -25.97
C SER A 227 26.33 6.95 -24.64
N PRO A 228 25.23 7.70 -24.45
CA PRO A 228 24.88 8.33 -23.17
C PRO A 228 24.97 7.37 -21.98
N ARG A 229 24.66 6.09 -22.17
CA ARG A 229 24.84 5.05 -21.14
C ARG A 229 26.28 4.98 -20.63
N GLU A 230 27.25 4.96 -21.53
CA GLU A 230 28.67 4.79 -21.19
C GLU A 230 29.17 6.02 -20.44
N VAL A 231 28.79 7.21 -20.91
CA VAL A 231 29.21 8.49 -20.30
C VAL A 231 28.55 8.71 -18.92
N ILE A 232 27.25 8.44 -18.78
CA ILE A 232 26.55 8.59 -17.49
C ILE A 232 27.14 7.64 -16.45
N LYS A 233 27.56 6.42 -16.83
CA LYS A 233 28.25 5.51 -15.91
C LYS A 233 29.54 6.11 -15.35
N GLU A 234 30.36 6.74 -16.20
CA GLU A 234 31.58 7.42 -15.76
C GLU A 234 31.27 8.51 -14.73
N PHE A 235 30.21 9.30 -14.93
CA PHE A 235 29.82 10.33 -13.96
C PHE A 235 29.28 9.76 -12.65
N ILE A 236 28.48 8.68 -12.69
CA ILE A 236 28.04 7.95 -11.48
C ILE A 236 29.25 7.55 -10.65
N GLN A 237 30.26 6.97 -11.30
CA GLN A 237 31.49 6.56 -10.62
C GLN A 237 32.17 7.77 -9.95
N GLN A 238 32.35 8.89 -10.65
CA GLN A 238 32.97 10.10 -10.07
C GLN A 238 32.17 10.69 -8.91
N PHE A 239 30.84 10.69 -9.00
CA PHE A 239 29.96 11.18 -7.93
C PHE A 239 30.07 10.33 -6.67
N LEU A 240 30.13 9.01 -6.82
CA LEU A 240 30.31 8.09 -5.71
C LEU A 240 31.69 8.23 -5.08
N LEU A 241 32.76 8.29 -5.90
CA LEU A 241 34.15 8.42 -5.42
C LEU A 241 34.38 9.69 -4.60
N GLY A 242 33.75 10.80 -4.96
CA GLY A 242 33.83 12.06 -4.21
C GLY A 242 32.68 12.30 -3.25
N GLY A 243 31.83 11.30 -2.96
CA GLY A 243 30.69 11.39 -2.04
C GLY A 243 31.03 11.18 -0.57
N GLU A 244 30.09 11.51 0.34
CA GLU A 244 30.26 11.40 1.80
C GLU A 244 30.58 9.97 2.27
N THR A 245 29.97 8.96 1.65
CA THR A 245 30.13 7.54 2.01
C THR A 245 31.59 7.09 1.91
N LEU A 246 32.31 7.57 0.89
CA LEU A 246 33.72 7.18 0.67
C LEU A 246 34.73 8.18 1.23
N THR A 247 34.41 9.48 1.18
CA THR A 247 35.33 10.52 1.67
C THR A 247 35.24 10.74 3.18
N GLY A 248 34.11 10.37 3.80
CA GLY A 248 33.77 10.70 5.18
C GLY A 248 33.47 12.19 5.41
N GLU A 249 33.46 12.99 4.34
CA GLU A 249 33.27 14.44 4.39
C GLU A 249 31.84 14.80 4.01
N ILE A 250 31.27 15.79 4.71
CA ILE A 250 29.88 16.24 4.50
C ILE A 250 29.70 16.89 3.12
N TYR A 251 30.79 17.34 2.49
CA TYR A 251 30.78 17.99 1.19
C TYR A 251 31.48 17.13 0.14
N ALA A 252 30.95 17.14 -1.08
CA ALA A 252 31.55 16.43 -2.20
C ALA A 252 32.97 16.93 -2.50
N SER A 253 33.86 16.03 -2.90
CA SER A 253 35.25 16.37 -3.26
C SER A 253 35.33 17.33 -4.45
N LEU A 254 36.48 17.98 -4.65
CA LEU A 254 36.69 18.90 -5.77
C LEU A 254 36.52 18.18 -7.12
N GLU A 255 36.92 16.91 -7.17
CA GLU A 255 36.79 16.04 -8.33
C GLU A 255 35.32 15.73 -8.62
N ALA A 256 34.50 15.42 -7.61
CA ALA A 256 33.06 15.24 -7.80
C ALA A 256 32.35 16.53 -8.21
N GLN A 257 32.73 17.68 -7.65
CA GLN A 257 32.20 18.99 -8.10
C GLN A 257 32.58 19.29 -9.56
N THR A 258 33.80 18.91 -9.95
CA THR A 258 34.26 19.01 -11.34
C THR A 258 33.46 18.08 -12.25
N ALA A 259 33.21 16.84 -11.80
CA ALA A 259 32.38 15.88 -12.52
C ALA A 259 30.94 16.37 -12.72
N VAL A 260 30.35 17.08 -11.74
CA VAL A 260 29.02 17.68 -11.90
C VAL A 260 29.04 18.74 -13.01
N THR A 261 30.08 19.58 -13.02
CA THR A 261 30.27 20.59 -14.07
C THR A 261 30.46 19.94 -15.44
N ASP A 262 31.28 18.89 -15.51
CA ASP A 262 31.54 18.15 -16.74
C ASP A 262 30.30 17.35 -17.21
N PHE A 263 29.45 16.87 -16.30
CA PHE A 263 28.17 16.23 -16.61
C PHE A 263 27.22 17.21 -17.31
N PHE A 264 27.07 18.43 -16.77
CA PHE A 264 26.29 19.47 -17.45
C PHE A 264 26.95 19.90 -18.77
N GLY A 265 28.27 20.01 -18.82
CA GLY A 265 29.01 20.29 -20.06
C GLY A 265 28.76 19.23 -21.13
N TYR A 266 28.72 17.96 -20.73
CA TYR A 266 28.36 16.85 -21.61
C TYR A 266 26.93 16.97 -22.12
N LEU A 267 25.93 17.15 -21.24
CA LEU A 267 24.53 17.31 -21.64
C LEU A 267 24.32 18.49 -22.60
N GLU A 268 24.98 19.62 -22.35
CA GLU A 268 24.94 20.80 -23.22
C GLU A 268 25.67 20.60 -24.56
N SER A 269 26.58 19.63 -24.63
CA SER A 269 27.24 19.27 -25.89
C SER A 269 26.38 18.39 -26.78
N LEU A 270 25.36 17.70 -26.25
CA LEU A 270 24.52 16.75 -27.01
C LEU A 270 23.48 17.43 -27.91
N PRO A 271 23.12 16.85 -29.07
CA PRO A 271 22.10 17.41 -29.96
C PRO A 271 20.79 17.69 -29.21
N ASP A 272 20.13 18.83 -29.47
CA ASP A 272 18.93 19.25 -28.74
C ASP A 272 17.87 18.14 -28.65
N THR A 273 17.62 17.44 -29.76
CA THR A 273 16.65 16.33 -29.81
C THR A 273 17.02 15.16 -28.92
N LEU A 274 18.32 14.84 -28.81
CA LEU A 274 18.81 13.76 -27.95
C LEU A 274 18.86 14.22 -26.50
N LYS A 275 19.24 15.47 -26.24
CA LYS A 275 19.24 16.08 -24.91
C LYS A 275 17.84 16.11 -24.32
N GLU A 276 16.85 16.60 -25.06
CA GLU A 276 15.43 16.60 -24.63
C GLU A 276 14.94 15.18 -24.35
N ALA A 277 15.21 14.22 -25.24
CA ALA A 277 14.85 12.83 -25.03
C ALA A 277 15.56 12.18 -23.82
N LEU A 278 16.79 12.59 -23.50
CA LEU A 278 17.51 12.13 -22.31
C LEU A 278 16.91 12.71 -21.02
N LEU A 279 16.51 13.98 -21.02
CA LEU A 279 15.91 14.65 -19.86
C LEU A 279 14.56 14.04 -19.46
N GLU A 280 13.83 13.44 -20.41
CA GLU A 280 12.58 12.71 -20.19
C GLU A 280 12.76 11.27 -19.67
N LEU A 281 13.98 10.74 -19.56
CA LEU A 281 14.19 9.38 -19.08
C LEU A 281 13.85 9.25 -17.60
N GLU A 282 13.09 8.22 -17.22
CA GLU A 282 12.57 8.05 -15.86
C GLU A 282 13.06 6.76 -15.19
N THR A 283 13.14 6.79 -13.86
CA THR A 283 13.24 5.58 -13.03
C THR A 283 11.89 4.83 -13.00
N PRO A 284 11.84 3.57 -12.54
CA PRO A 284 10.57 2.87 -12.31
C PRO A 284 9.65 3.52 -11.26
N SER A 285 10.14 4.55 -10.56
CA SER A 285 9.41 5.34 -9.56
C SER A 285 9.08 6.75 -10.06
N ASP A 286 9.07 6.97 -11.38
CA ASP A 286 8.71 8.22 -12.05
C ASP A 286 9.63 9.42 -11.70
N ILE A 287 10.93 9.18 -11.44
CA ILE A 287 11.93 10.25 -11.27
C ILE A 287 12.68 10.46 -12.59
N SER A 288 12.57 11.65 -13.19
CA SER A 288 13.19 11.96 -14.49
C SER A 288 14.66 12.40 -14.38
N LEU A 289 15.42 12.29 -15.47
CA LEU A 289 16.79 12.83 -15.56
C LEU A 289 16.80 14.36 -15.39
N ASP A 290 15.76 15.05 -15.84
CA ASP A 290 15.56 16.48 -15.58
C ASP A 290 15.50 16.80 -14.08
N TYR A 291 14.75 15.99 -13.31
CA TYR A 291 14.74 16.12 -11.85
C TYR A 291 16.13 15.92 -11.24
N VAL A 292 16.90 14.94 -11.73
CA VAL A 292 18.27 14.72 -11.27
C VAL A 292 19.17 15.93 -11.57
N CYS A 293 18.99 16.56 -12.74
CA CYS A 293 19.69 17.79 -13.09
C CYS A 293 19.33 18.93 -12.13
N GLU A 294 18.05 19.13 -11.82
CA GLU A 294 17.62 20.14 -10.84
C GLU A 294 18.12 19.83 -9.42
N HIS A 295 18.18 18.55 -9.04
CA HIS A 295 18.76 18.11 -7.76
C HIS A 295 20.24 18.49 -7.66
N LEU A 296 21.02 18.27 -8.71
CA LEU A 296 22.45 18.66 -8.75
C LEU A 296 22.64 20.19 -8.78
N LYS A 297 21.81 20.93 -9.53
CA LYS A 297 21.85 22.41 -9.55
C LYS A 297 21.51 23.04 -8.19
N ALA A 298 20.68 22.36 -7.40
CA ALA A 298 20.36 22.75 -6.03
C ALA A 298 21.47 22.42 -5.02
N GLU A 299 22.64 21.94 -5.48
CA GLU A 299 23.78 21.54 -4.65
C GLU A 299 23.44 20.43 -3.63
N ASN A 300 22.46 19.58 -3.97
CA ASN A 300 22.09 18.44 -3.14
C ASN A 300 23.07 17.25 -3.32
N CYS A 301 22.90 16.22 -2.49
CA CYS A 301 23.81 15.08 -2.40
C CYS A 301 24.07 14.39 -3.76
N VAL A 302 25.35 14.31 -4.15
CA VAL A 302 25.82 13.67 -5.39
C VAL A 302 25.63 12.15 -5.39
N GLU A 303 25.64 11.50 -4.22
CA GLU A 303 25.38 10.06 -4.12
C GLU A 303 23.92 9.72 -4.39
N GLN A 304 23.01 10.59 -3.93
CA GLN A 304 21.60 10.46 -4.22
C GLN A 304 21.33 10.67 -5.71
N ALA A 305 22.02 11.63 -6.34
CA ALA A 305 21.97 11.81 -7.79
C ALA A 305 22.51 10.57 -8.53
N ALA A 306 23.64 10.01 -8.08
CA ALA A 306 24.21 8.79 -8.62
C ALA A 306 23.24 7.60 -8.54
N ALA A 307 22.53 7.44 -7.42
CA ALA A 307 21.52 6.40 -7.25
C ALA A 307 20.35 6.57 -8.26
N TYR A 308 19.86 7.79 -8.44
CA TYR A 308 18.81 8.06 -9.45
C TYR A 308 19.30 7.80 -10.87
N LEU A 309 20.51 8.26 -11.23
CA LEU A 309 21.11 7.98 -12.52
C LEU A 309 21.26 6.47 -12.76
N GLN A 310 21.64 5.70 -11.73
CA GLN A 310 21.77 4.26 -11.82
C GLN A 310 20.42 3.56 -12.07
N GLU A 311 19.35 4.02 -11.42
CA GLU A 311 17.99 3.53 -11.69
C GLU A 311 17.53 3.86 -13.11
N ILE A 312 17.82 5.07 -13.60
CA ILE A 312 17.54 5.49 -14.98
C ILE A 312 18.28 4.59 -15.99
N LEU A 313 19.55 4.28 -15.73
CA LEU A 313 20.34 3.38 -16.58
C LEU A 313 19.80 1.95 -16.59
N ASN A 314 19.31 1.46 -15.45
CA ASN A 314 18.83 0.09 -15.28
C ASN A 314 17.41 -0.12 -15.84
N ASN A 315 16.66 0.95 -16.10
CA ASN A 315 15.34 0.86 -16.72
C ASN A 315 15.45 0.42 -18.19
N LYS A 316 14.85 -0.72 -18.53
CA LYS A 316 14.89 -1.30 -19.88
C LYS A 316 14.20 -0.42 -20.91
N GLU A 317 13.20 0.36 -20.52
CA GLU A 317 12.46 1.25 -21.41
C GLU A 317 13.36 2.40 -21.92
N ASN A 318 14.36 2.80 -21.11
CA ASN A 318 15.30 3.87 -21.44
C ASN A 318 16.40 3.42 -22.42
N ALA A 319 16.52 2.12 -22.69
CA ALA A 319 17.70 1.58 -23.37
C ALA A 319 17.90 2.12 -24.79
N ALA A 320 16.83 2.26 -25.58
CA ALA A 320 16.94 2.75 -26.95
C ALA A 320 17.59 4.15 -27.03
N THR A 321 17.18 5.07 -26.15
CA THR A 321 17.72 6.44 -26.08
C THR A 321 19.13 6.45 -25.50
N LEU A 322 19.36 5.71 -24.42
CA LEU A 322 20.66 5.64 -23.75
C LEU A 322 21.76 5.01 -24.60
N ASP A 323 21.41 4.13 -25.54
CA ASP A 323 22.35 3.43 -26.43
C ASP A 323 22.50 4.12 -27.80
N THR A 324 21.80 5.23 -28.03
CA THR A 324 21.92 6.04 -29.26
C THR A 324 23.25 6.82 -29.25
N ARG A 325 24.03 6.70 -30.33
CA ARG A 325 25.27 7.49 -30.48
C ARG A 325 24.97 8.90 -31.02
N PRO A 326 25.49 9.97 -30.39
CA PRO A 326 25.13 11.34 -30.75
C PRO A 326 25.73 11.83 -32.07
N ASP A 327 24.91 12.49 -32.90
CA ASP A 327 25.33 13.28 -34.07
C ASP A 327 25.20 14.78 -33.76
N LEU A 328 26.32 15.45 -33.44
CA LEU A 328 26.36 16.84 -32.94
C LEU A 328 25.79 17.88 -33.92
N SER A 329 25.11 18.89 -33.38
CA SER A 329 24.60 20.03 -34.17
C SER A 329 25.75 20.93 -34.69
N PRO A 330 25.55 21.70 -35.78
CA PRO A 330 26.57 22.60 -36.31
C PRO A 330 27.07 23.67 -35.31
N GLU A 331 26.20 24.12 -34.41
CA GLU A 331 26.49 25.17 -33.42
C GLU A 331 27.34 24.63 -32.25
N GLN A 332 27.05 23.41 -31.80
CA GLN A 332 27.84 22.70 -30.78
C GLN A 332 29.22 22.32 -31.29
N LEU A 333 29.31 21.84 -32.54
CA LEU A 333 30.59 21.62 -33.22
C LEU A 333 31.42 22.91 -33.29
N GLN A 334 30.78 24.05 -33.53
CA GLN A 334 31.47 25.34 -33.57
C GLN A 334 31.95 25.80 -32.19
N GLY A 335 31.21 25.50 -31.12
CA GLY A 335 31.63 25.73 -29.73
C GLY A 335 32.85 24.90 -29.35
N LEU A 336 32.82 23.58 -29.63
CA LEU A 336 33.95 22.67 -29.42
C LEU A 336 35.19 23.10 -30.18
N HIS A 337 35.05 23.51 -31.45
CA HIS A 337 36.18 23.99 -32.25
C HIS A 337 36.85 25.23 -31.65
N LYS A 338 36.14 26.07 -30.89
CA LYS A 338 36.73 27.25 -30.22
C LYS A 338 37.50 26.91 -28.95
N SER A 339 37.23 25.78 -28.32
CA SER A 339 37.87 25.35 -27.07
C SER A 339 39.29 24.79 -27.27
N TYR A 340 39.71 24.60 -28.52
CA TYR A 340 41.02 24.05 -28.88
C TYR A 340 41.74 24.94 -29.89
N GLY A 341 43.05 25.06 -29.72
CA GLY A 341 43.92 25.85 -30.59
C GLY A 341 44.82 26.78 -29.81
N LYS A 342 45.42 27.75 -30.50
CA LYS A 342 46.49 28.60 -29.93
C LYS A 342 46.12 29.39 -28.67
N SER A 343 44.84 29.73 -28.49
CA SER A 343 44.35 30.45 -27.30
C SER A 343 44.02 29.54 -26.11
N HIS A 344 43.98 28.22 -26.32
CA HIS A 344 43.61 27.20 -25.34
C HIS A 344 44.53 25.98 -25.48
N ALA A 345 45.84 26.21 -25.30
CA ALA A 345 46.86 25.18 -25.44
C ALA A 345 46.75 24.12 -24.32
N LEU A 346 46.96 22.85 -24.67
CA LEU A 346 46.94 21.73 -23.70
C LEU A 346 48.19 21.72 -22.81
N SER A 347 48.25 20.82 -21.84
CA SER A 347 49.51 20.52 -21.14
C SER A 347 50.33 19.50 -21.94
N SER A 348 51.64 19.68 -22.01
CA SER A 348 52.57 18.71 -22.62
C SER A 348 53.23 17.77 -21.61
N VAL A 349 52.93 17.89 -20.32
CA VAL A 349 53.60 17.11 -19.25
C VAL A 349 52.79 15.86 -18.95
N SER A 350 53.46 14.71 -18.83
CA SER A 350 52.81 13.43 -18.53
C SER A 350 52.36 13.29 -17.08
N ASP A 351 51.23 12.61 -16.88
CA ASP A 351 50.84 12.07 -15.58
C ASP A 351 51.58 10.74 -15.34
N SER A 352 52.05 10.50 -14.11
CA SER A 352 52.75 9.24 -13.79
C SER A 352 51.78 8.06 -13.87
N PRO A 353 52.09 6.99 -14.64
CA PRO A 353 51.38 5.72 -14.54
C PRO A 353 51.35 5.21 -13.10
N THR A 354 50.37 4.37 -12.79
CA THR A 354 50.21 3.76 -11.45
C THR A 354 50.71 2.32 -11.37
N ALA A 355 51.04 1.67 -12.49
CA ALA A 355 51.57 0.31 -12.49
C ALA A 355 52.92 0.21 -11.76
N LEU A 356 53.08 -0.81 -10.91
CA LEU A 356 54.33 -1.14 -10.20
C LEU A 356 55.06 -2.28 -10.92
N PRO A 357 56.40 -2.34 -10.95
CA PRO A 357 57.12 -3.44 -11.61
C PRO A 357 56.78 -4.83 -11.05
N LEU A 358 56.43 -5.77 -11.95
CA LEU A 358 55.94 -7.10 -11.61
C LEU A 358 56.94 -7.95 -10.80
N ASN A 359 58.24 -7.77 -11.03
CA ASN A 359 59.34 -8.45 -10.33
C ASN A 359 59.37 -8.14 -8.83
N TYR A 360 58.98 -6.92 -8.44
CA TYR A 360 58.89 -6.51 -7.03
C TYR A 360 57.50 -6.72 -6.44
N LEU A 361 56.47 -6.68 -7.28
CA LEU A 361 55.07 -6.66 -6.86
C LEU A 361 54.70 -7.84 -5.97
N LYS A 362 55.03 -9.09 -6.36
CA LYS A 362 54.65 -10.28 -5.57
C LYS A 362 55.12 -10.20 -4.11
N LYS A 363 56.42 -9.97 -3.89
CA LYS A 363 57.01 -9.93 -2.54
C LYS A 363 56.45 -8.77 -1.71
N ASN A 364 56.19 -7.64 -2.37
CA ASN A 364 55.61 -6.47 -1.70
C ASN A 364 54.13 -6.67 -1.36
N LEU A 365 53.36 -7.39 -2.18
CA LEU A 365 51.99 -7.79 -1.87
C LEU A 365 51.92 -8.83 -0.75
N GLU A 366 52.86 -9.77 -0.65
CA GLU A 366 52.91 -10.74 0.48
C GLU A 366 53.09 -10.04 1.84
N ALA A 367 53.73 -8.88 1.86
CA ALA A 367 53.90 -8.03 3.04
C ALA A 367 52.74 -7.05 3.29
N LEU A 368 51.82 -6.90 2.33
CA LEU A 368 50.69 -5.97 2.39
C LEU A 368 49.56 -6.54 3.24
N VAL A 369 49.21 -5.81 4.29
CA VAL A 369 48.08 -6.11 5.18
C VAL A 369 46.98 -5.07 4.93
N ILE A 370 45.78 -5.56 4.64
CA ILE A 370 44.59 -4.74 4.34
C ILE A 370 43.48 -5.14 5.31
N ASP A 371 43.29 -4.32 6.32
CA ASP A 371 42.25 -4.45 7.36
C ASP A 371 41.13 -3.41 7.24
N ASP A 372 41.27 -2.43 6.33
CA ASP A 372 40.29 -1.39 6.03
C ASP A 372 39.81 -1.47 4.57
N MET A 373 38.50 -1.39 4.37
CA MET A 373 37.87 -1.40 3.05
C MET A 373 38.23 -0.18 2.19
N HIS A 374 38.45 0.99 2.80
CA HIS A 374 38.86 2.20 2.06
C HIS A 374 40.26 2.02 1.48
N VAL A 375 41.14 1.35 2.23
CA VAL A 375 42.49 1.02 1.77
C VAL A 375 42.46 0.04 0.61
N LEU A 376 41.57 -0.97 0.65
CA LEU A 376 41.36 -1.89 -0.47
C LEU A 376 40.81 -1.14 -1.69
N LEU A 377 39.86 -0.24 -1.51
CA LEU A 377 39.30 0.57 -2.58
C LEU A 377 40.38 1.46 -3.23
N ASP A 378 41.15 2.20 -2.44
CA ASP A 378 42.26 3.03 -2.92
C ASP A 378 43.24 2.21 -3.76
N LEU A 379 43.55 0.99 -3.31
CA LEU A 379 44.42 0.06 -4.04
C LEU A 379 43.78 -0.40 -5.35
N LEU A 380 42.50 -0.74 -5.36
CA LEU A 380 41.80 -1.18 -6.58
C LEU A 380 41.69 -0.04 -7.60
N LEU A 381 41.44 1.19 -7.16
CA LEU A 381 41.37 2.36 -8.04
C LEU A 381 42.74 2.76 -8.58
N ALA A 382 43.79 2.64 -7.76
CA ALA A 382 45.14 2.95 -8.19
C ALA A 382 45.75 1.85 -9.06
N PHE A 383 45.44 0.57 -8.82
CA PHE A 383 46.05 -0.53 -9.54
C PHE A 383 45.48 -0.71 -10.95
N PRO A 384 46.35 -1.07 -11.92
CA PRO A 384 45.88 -1.61 -13.19
C PRO A 384 44.97 -2.83 -12.95
N PRO A 385 43.86 -2.98 -13.69
CA PRO A 385 42.90 -4.09 -13.51
C PRO A 385 43.56 -5.47 -13.52
N GLY A 386 44.57 -5.67 -14.38
CA GLY A 386 45.33 -6.91 -14.47
C GLY A 386 46.09 -7.31 -13.19
N TYR A 387 46.21 -6.42 -12.19
CA TYR A 387 46.90 -6.72 -10.92
C TYR A 387 45.95 -7.26 -9.86
N TYR A 388 44.63 -7.14 -10.04
CA TYR A 388 43.64 -7.59 -9.05
C TYR A 388 43.79 -9.08 -8.68
N PRO A 389 44.00 -10.02 -9.63
CA PRO A 389 44.22 -11.42 -9.27
C PRO A 389 45.43 -11.64 -8.34
N MET A 390 46.52 -10.91 -8.57
CA MET A 390 47.71 -10.98 -7.72
C MET A 390 47.48 -10.34 -6.34
N LEU A 391 46.77 -9.21 -6.29
CA LEU A 391 46.39 -8.53 -5.06
C LEU A 391 45.64 -9.49 -4.13
N PHE A 392 44.53 -10.08 -4.59
CA PHE A 392 43.74 -11.03 -3.78
C PHE A 392 44.49 -12.33 -3.47
N LYS A 393 45.41 -12.75 -4.35
CA LYS A 393 46.22 -13.96 -4.14
C LYS A 393 47.29 -13.80 -3.07
N TYR A 394 47.97 -12.66 -3.00
CA TYR A 394 49.15 -12.49 -2.16
C TYR A 394 48.93 -11.61 -0.93
N ALA A 395 48.09 -10.58 -1.01
CA ALA A 395 47.84 -9.69 0.11
C ALA A 395 47.04 -10.38 1.23
N GLN A 396 47.27 -9.93 2.46
CA GLN A 396 46.51 -10.36 3.63
C GLN A 396 45.31 -9.45 3.80
N ILE A 397 44.17 -9.86 3.25
CA ILE A 397 42.92 -9.09 3.26
C ILE A 397 42.00 -9.66 4.32
N SER A 398 41.72 -8.88 5.37
CA SER A 398 40.80 -9.27 6.45
C SER A 398 39.48 -8.48 6.44
N CYS A 399 39.23 -7.74 5.36
CA CYS A 399 38.03 -6.92 5.22
C CYS A 399 36.78 -7.75 4.92
N ASP A 400 35.60 -7.23 5.29
CA ASP A 400 34.32 -7.89 4.99
C ASP A 400 34.03 -7.89 3.48
N ALA A 401 33.66 -9.05 2.94
CA ALA A 401 33.24 -9.18 1.55
C ALA A 401 31.99 -8.34 1.25
N THR A 402 31.13 -8.10 2.24
CA THR A 402 29.88 -7.35 2.09
C THR A 402 30.11 -5.98 1.45
N SER A 403 31.01 -5.18 2.02
CA SER A 403 31.32 -3.84 1.52
C SER A 403 31.92 -3.86 0.11
N LEU A 404 32.70 -4.88 -0.24
CA LEU A 404 33.20 -5.05 -1.60
C LEU A 404 32.07 -5.32 -2.60
N GLY A 405 31.10 -6.14 -2.20
CA GLY A 405 29.90 -6.41 -2.99
C GLY A 405 29.04 -5.17 -3.20
N GLU A 406 28.84 -4.35 -2.16
CA GLU A 406 28.13 -3.08 -2.24
C GLU A 406 28.83 -2.13 -3.23
N MET A 407 30.16 -2.02 -3.16
CA MET A 407 30.92 -1.20 -4.11
C MET A 407 30.79 -1.70 -5.55
N MET A 408 30.87 -3.03 -5.76
CA MET A 408 30.67 -3.62 -7.09
C MET A 408 29.27 -3.38 -7.63
N ALA A 409 28.23 -3.44 -6.78
CA ALA A 409 26.85 -3.19 -7.16
C ALA A 409 26.55 -1.70 -7.40
N SER A 410 27.24 -0.81 -6.69
CA SER A 410 27.01 0.65 -6.73
C SER A 410 27.46 1.33 -8.03
N GLY A 411 28.27 0.66 -8.86
CA GLY A 411 28.83 1.25 -10.08
C GLY A 411 30.18 1.93 -9.89
N ILE A 412 30.82 1.78 -8.72
CA ILE A 412 32.19 2.26 -8.46
C ILE A 412 33.22 1.60 -9.39
N PHE A 413 33.02 0.35 -9.80
CA PHE A 413 33.90 -0.34 -10.74
C PHE A 413 33.20 -0.52 -12.09
N LEU A 414 33.84 -0.10 -13.18
CA LEU A 414 33.25 -0.11 -14.53
C LEU A 414 34.15 -0.81 -15.54
N GLY A 415 33.54 -1.32 -16.61
CA GLY A 415 34.24 -1.89 -17.76
C GLY A 415 35.30 -2.92 -17.37
N GLU A 416 36.53 -2.70 -17.83
CA GLU A 416 37.67 -3.60 -17.59
C GLU A 416 37.96 -3.81 -16.09
N GLN A 417 37.75 -2.80 -15.24
CA GLN A 417 37.96 -2.94 -13.79
C GLN A 417 37.00 -3.97 -13.19
N LEU A 418 35.70 -3.84 -13.48
CA LEU A 418 34.71 -4.78 -12.94
C LEU A 418 34.93 -6.19 -13.48
N THR A 419 35.23 -6.32 -14.78
CA THR A 419 35.54 -7.62 -15.38
C THR A 419 36.78 -8.26 -14.76
N ALA A 420 37.86 -7.49 -14.56
CA ALA A 420 39.07 -7.99 -13.91
C ALA A 420 38.84 -8.35 -12.44
N LEU A 421 37.99 -7.58 -11.73
CA LEU A 421 37.63 -7.85 -10.35
C LEU A 421 36.82 -9.15 -10.22
N ASN A 422 35.84 -9.34 -11.12
CA ASN A 422 35.08 -10.59 -11.24
C ASN A 422 36.00 -11.78 -11.52
N GLN A 423 36.95 -11.64 -12.44
CA GLN A 423 37.93 -12.68 -12.73
C GLN A 423 38.84 -12.97 -11.53
N ALA A 424 39.28 -11.92 -10.82
CA ALA A 424 40.12 -12.07 -9.64
C ALA A 424 39.40 -12.79 -8.48
N PHE A 425 38.09 -12.56 -8.33
CA PHE A 425 37.23 -13.32 -7.41
C PHE A 425 37.21 -14.81 -7.77
N ILE A 426 37.05 -15.14 -9.05
CA ILE A 426 37.04 -16.52 -9.54
C ILE A 426 38.39 -17.20 -9.30
N ASP A 427 39.49 -16.54 -9.67
CA ASP A 427 40.85 -17.07 -9.55
C ASP A 427 41.24 -17.35 -8.08
N ASN A 428 40.60 -16.65 -7.15
CA ASN A 428 40.85 -16.76 -5.71
C ASN A 428 39.64 -17.32 -4.93
N MET A 429 38.69 -17.97 -5.59
CA MET A 429 37.40 -18.41 -5.04
C MET A 429 37.52 -19.23 -3.75
N GLU A 430 38.55 -20.08 -3.62
CA GLU A 430 38.78 -20.88 -2.41
C GLU A 430 39.08 -20.02 -1.18
N LYS A 431 39.75 -18.87 -1.33
CA LYS A 431 39.97 -17.92 -0.24
C LYS A 431 38.68 -17.25 0.23
N TRP A 432 37.70 -17.13 -0.66
CA TRP A 432 36.42 -16.47 -0.42
C TRP A 432 35.32 -17.44 0.02
N GLY A 433 35.67 -18.65 0.46
CA GLY A 433 34.69 -19.64 0.94
C GLY A 433 34.11 -20.55 -0.15
N GLY A 434 34.70 -20.57 -1.34
CA GLY A 434 34.38 -21.51 -2.41
C GLY A 434 33.17 -21.11 -3.27
N PHE A 435 32.73 -22.05 -4.11
CA PHE A 435 31.71 -21.81 -5.13
C PHE A 435 30.37 -21.31 -4.56
N SER A 436 29.90 -21.91 -3.47
CA SER A 436 28.61 -21.58 -2.85
C SER A 436 28.55 -20.12 -2.37
N VAL A 437 29.57 -19.69 -1.63
CA VAL A 437 29.66 -18.32 -1.10
C VAL A 437 29.81 -17.33 -2.24
N CYS A 438 30.63 -17.62 -3.25
CA CYS A 438 30.79 -16.74 -4.41
C CYS A 438 29.50 -16.62 -5.24
N LEU A 439 28.74 -17.70 -5.41
CA LEU A 439 27.46 -17.66 -6.12
C LEU A 439 26.42 -16.86 -5.35
N GLN A 440 26.30 -17.06 -4.02
CA GLN A 440 25.39 -16.26 -3.20
C GLN A 440 25.79 -14.79 -3.18
N PHE A 441 27.08 -14.49 -3.09
CA PHE A 441 27.61 -13.14 -3.22
C PHE A 441 27.20 -12.50 -4.55
N ALA A 442 27.44 -13.19 -5.67
CA ALA A 442 27.09 -12.68 -7.00
C ALA A 442 25.58 -12.44 -7.16
N LEU A 443 24.74 -13.34 -6.64
CA LEU A 443 23.28 -13.20 -6.65
C LEU A 443 22.77 -12.09 -5.72
N HIS A 444 23.41 -11.89 -4.57
CA HIS A 444 23.03 -10.87 -3.60
C HIS A 444 23.26 -9.47 -4.15
N TYR A 445 24.41 -9.26 -4.80
CA TYR A 445 24.81 -7.99 -5.38
C TYR A 445 24.41 -7.82 -6.85
N ASN A 446 23.52 -8.68 -7.37
CA ASN A 446 23.04 -8.67 -8.76
C ASN A 446 24.17 -8.58 -9.82
N ASN A 447 25.30 -9.25 -9.55
CA ASN A 447 26.46 -9.24 -10.44
C ASN A 447 26.31 -10.32 -11.52
N ASP A 448 25.55 -9.98 -12.57
CA ASP A 448 25.21 -10.90 -13.67
C ASP A 448 26.45 -11.45 -14.40
N GLU A 449 27.52 -10.68 -14.53
CA GLU A 449 28.77 -11.14 -15.16
C GLU A 449 29.43 -12.23 -14.32
N LEU A 450 29.56 -12.02 -13.01
CA LEU A 450 30.10 -13.03 -12.11
C LEU A 450 29.22 -14.28 -12.07
N VAL A 451 27.89 -14.12 -12.05
CA VAL A 451 26.95 -15.25 -12.17
C VAL A 451 27.19 -16.02 -13.47
N LYS A 452 27.29 -15.36 -14.62
CA LYS A 452 27.56 -16.01 -15.92
C LYS A 452 28.87 -16.80 -15.89
N HIS A 453 29.93 -16.24 -15.34
CA HIS A 453 31.21 -16.93 -15.24
C HIS A 453 31.13 -18.14 -14.30
N LEU A 454 30.48 -18.03 -13.14
CA LEU A 454 30.28 -19.16 -12.23
C LEU A 454 29.44 -20.27 -12.89
N PHE A 455 28.40 -19.92 -13.64
CA PHE A 455 27.61 -20.89 -14.41
C PHE A 455 28.42 -21.54 -15.54
N SER A 456 29.36 -20.82 -16.16
CA SER A 456 30.27 -21.40 -17.16
C SER A 456 31.21 -22.45 -16.56
N LEU A 457 31.65 -22.26 -15.31
CA LEU A 457 32.42 -23.25 -14.56
C LEU A 457 31.55 -24.44 -14.14
N LEU A 458 30.30 -24.18 -13.75
CA LEU A 458 29.32 -25.20 -13.39
C LEU A 458 28.99 -26.11 -14.59
N ALA A 459 28.87 -25.53 -15.79
CA ALA A 459 28.59 -26.27 -17.02
C ALA A 459 29.71 -27.27 -17.40
N GLN A 460 30.91 -27.12 -16.86
CA GLN A 460 32.03 -28.06 -17.07
C GLN A 460 31.94 -29.29 -16.14
N LYS A 461 31.01 -29.34 -15.19
CA LYS A 461 30.80 -30.48 -14.29
C LYS A 461 29.96 -31.56 -14.98
N GLU A 462 30.23 -32.83 -14.67
CA GLU A 462 29.47 -33.97 -15.23
C GLU A 462 27.97 -33.95 -14.86
N GLN A 463 27.65 -33.53 -13.62
CA GLN A 463 26.27 -33.39 -13.13
C GLN A 463 26.06 -32.00 -12.49
N PRO A 464 25.85 -30.95 -13.32
CA PRO A 464 25.80 -29.56 -12.87
C PRO A 464 24.76 -29.32 -11.77
N ALA A 465 23.54 -29.84 -11.94
CA ALA A 465 22.46 -29.60 -10.99
C ALA A 465 22.70 -30.29 -9.64
N ILE A 466 23.21 -31.52 -9.63
CA ILE A 466 23.50 -32.26 -8.38
C ILE A 466 24.62 -31.56 -7.60
N PHE A 467 25.71 -31.22 -8.28
CA PHE A 467 26.80 -30.46 -7.67
C PHE A 467 26.29 -29.14 -7.07
N LEU A 468 25.50 -28.38 -7.81
CA LEU A 468 24.92 -27.12 -7.34
C LEU A 468 24.07 -27.31 -6.08
N ILE A 469 23.17 -28.31 -6.09
CA ILE A 469 22.28 -28.62 -4.96
C ILE A 469 23.11 -28.98 -3.71
N GLU A 470 24.17 -29.78 -3.86
CA GLU A 470 25.07 -30.12 -2.76
C GLU A 470 25.79 -28.88 -2.20
N GLN A 471 26.29 -28.00 -3.07
CA GLN A 471 27.00 -26.78 -2.66
C GLN A 471 26.10 -25.77 -1.94
N LEU A 472 24.82 -25.69 -2.32
CA LEU A 472 23.86 -24.73 -1.74
C LEU A 472 23.13 -25.26 -0.49
N GLY A 473 23.54 -26.39 0.07
CA GLY A 473 22.96 -26.92 1.31
C GLY A 473 21.67 -27.72 1.11
N GLY A 474 21.43 -28.23 -0.10
CA GLY A 474 20.32 -29.11 -0.44
C GLY A 474 19.26 -28.45 -1.31
N PHE A 475 18.29 -29.27 -1.74
CA PHE A 475 17.32 -28.88 -2.78
C PHE A 475 16.44 -27.70 -2.35
N SER A 476 15.81 -27.80 -1.17
CA SER A 476 14.90 -26.77 -0.67
C SER A 476 15.60 -25.41 -0.48
N GLU A 477 16.87 -25.43 -0.06
CA GLU A 477 17.66 -24.20 0.10
C GLU A 477 18.04 -23.61 -1.26
N SER A 478 18.40 -24.46 -2.23
CA SER A 478 18.67 -24.03 -3.61
C SER A 478 17.46 -23.33 -4.24
N VAL A 479 16.25 -23.87 -4.04
CA VAL A 479 15.00 -23.26 -4.53
C VAL A 479 14.73 -21.92 -3.83
N ARG A 480 14.95 -21.84 -2.52
CA ARG A 480 14.82 -20.58 -1.76
C ARG A 480 15.75 -19.49 -2.29
N ILE A 481 17.02 -19.82 -2.48
CA ILE A 481 18.03 -18.89 -3.00
C ILE A 481 17.60 -18.41 -4.40
N ALA A 482 17.20 -19.31 -5.30
CA ALA A 482 16.80 -18.93 -6.65
C ALA A 482 15.62 -17.95 -6.68
N ILE A 483 14.57 -18.19 -5.87
CA ILE A 483 13.38 -17.34 -5.84
C ILE A 483 13.66 -16.03 -5.08
N ALA A 484 14.41 -16.07 -3.99
CA ALA A 484 14.77 -14.88 -3.20
C ALA A 484 15.56 -13.88 -4.04
N HIS A 485 16.50 -14.36 -4.86
CA HIS A 485 17.32 -13.55 -5.76
C HIS A 485 16.70 -13.34 -7.16
N LYS A 486 15.43 -13.73 -7.36
CA LYS A 486 14.71 -13.58 -8.65
C LYS A 486 15.44 -14.20 -9.85
N ASN A 487 16.22 -15.26 -9.64
CA ASN A 487 17.05 -15.87 -10.68
C ASN A 487 16.34 -17.09 -11.30
N TYR A 488 15.69 -16.88 -12.44
CA TYR A 488 14.93 -17.93 -13.13
C TYR A 488 15.83 -19.05 -13.69
N GLU A 489 17.01 -18.73 -14.24
CA GLU A 489 17.90 -19.75 -14.81
C GLU A 489 18.41 -20.71 -13.74
N LEU A 490 18.71 -20.20 -12.54
CA LEU A 490 19.03 -21.02 -11.38
C LEU A 490 17.85 -21.93 -11.00
N LEU A 491 16.65 -21.36 -10.89
CA LEU A 491 15.44 -22.12 -10.55
C LEU A 491 15.13 -23.22 -11.59
N LYS A 492 15.28 -22.89 -12.87
CA LYS A 492 15.08 -23.80 -14.00
C LYS A 492 16.08 -24.96 -13.92
N LEU A 493 17.36 -24.68 -13.70
CA LEU A 493 18.40 -25.72 -13.57
C LEU A 493 18.08 -26.67 -12.41
N ILE A 494 17.64 -26.14 -11.26
CA ILE A 494 17.27 -26.93 -10.08
C ILE A 494 16.02 -27.79 -10.35
N LEU A 495 14.94 -27.19 -10.86
CA LEU A 495 13.69 -27.92 -11.08
C LEU A 495 13.81 -28.95 -12.22
N THR A 496 14.60 -28.67 -13.25
CA THR A 496 14.81 -29.60 -14.36
C THR A 496 15.62 -30.83 -13.99
N SER A 497 16.31 -30.82 -12.84
CA SER A 497 16.97 -32.01 -12.30
C SER A 497 16.00 -33.02 -11.69
N LEU A 498 14.74 -32.63 -11.44
CA LEU A 498 13.69 -33.51 -10.95
C LEU A 498 12.80 -34.04 -12.10
N PRO A 499 12.23 -35.25 -11.95
CA PRO A 499 11.13 -35.72 -12.78
C PRO A 499 9.99 -34.70 -12.82
N LEU A 500 9.33 -34.58 -13.99
CA LEU A 500 8.32 -33.55 -14.23
C LEU A 500 7.19 -33.55 -13.17
N GLU A 501 6.78 -34.74 -12.72
CA GLU A 501 5.71 -34.92 -11.73
C GLU A 501 6.08 -34.49 -10.30
N GLU A 502 7.37 -34.48 -9.96
CA GLU A 502 7.83 -34.17 -8.60
C GLU A 502 8.03 -32.66 -8.38
N ARG A 503 8.09 -31.87 -9.47
CA ARG A 503 8.44 -30.44 -9.42
C ARG A 503 7.45 -29.60 -8.63
N LEU A 504 6.15 -29.88 -8.74
CA LEU A 504 5.13 -29.15 -7.97
C LEU A 504 5.30 -29.43 -6.47
N ALA A 505 5.43 -30.71 -6.09
CA ALA A 505 5.63 -31.11 -4.70
C ALA A 505 6.88 -30.43 -4.11
N ALA A 506 7.97 -30.42 -4.87
CA ALA A 506 9.23 -29.80 -4.44
C ALA A 506 9.10 -28.28 -4.18
N LEU A 507 8.35 -27.56 -5.03
CA LEU A 507 8.05 -26.13 -4.84
C LEU A 507 7.12 -25.84 -3.65
N VAL A 508 6.32 -26.82 -3.23
CA VAL A 508 5.40 -26.72 -2.09
C VAL A 508 6.08 -27.11 -0.77
N GLU A 509 6.94 -28.12 -0.81
CA GLU A 509 7.71 -28.59 0.35
C GLU A 509 8.82 -27.63 0.77
N ALA A 510 9.46 -26.97 -0.20
CA ALA A 510 10.36 -25.85 0.08
C ALA A 510 9.53 -24.68 0.66
N LYS A 511 9.80 -24.30 1.91
CA LYS A 511 9.03 -23.26 2.65
C LYS A 511 9.95 -22.21 3.25
N LEU A 512 9.48 -20.97 3.42
CA LEU A 512 10.16 -19.96 4.25
C LEU A 512 10.14 -20.36 5.74
N ALA A 513 10.87 -19.61 6.57
CA ALA A 513 10.88 -19.78 8.02
C ALA A 513 9.48 -19.62 8.66
N ASP A 514 8.59 -18.85 8.04
CA ASP A 514 7.20 -18.65 8.47
C ASP A 514 6.22 -19.74 7.98
N GLY A 515 6.72 -20.74 7.24
CA GLY A 515 5.94 -21.83 6.67
C GLY A 515 5.34 -21.57 5.28
N THR A 516 5.54 -20.38 4.70
CA THR A 516 5.04 -20.04 3.36
C THR A 516 5.73 -20.87 2.28
N PRO A 517 4.99 -21.61 1.43
CA PRO A 517 5.57 -22.36 0.32
C PRO A 517 6.32 -21.46 -0.66
N MET A 518 7.44 -21.96 -1.22
CA MET A 518 8.24 -21.26 -2.22
C MET A 518 7.43 -20.92 -3.47
N LEU A 519 6.50 -21.80 -3.87
CA LEU A 519 5.54 -21.51 -4.93
C LEU A 519 4.73 -20.23 -4.68
N ALA A 520 4.27 -20.01 -3.45
CA ALA A 520 3.52 -18.81 -3.08
C ALA A 520 4.42 -17.58 -2.94
N PHE A 521 5.67 -17.75 -2.50
CA PHE A 521 6.64 -16.65 -2.45
C PHE A 521 7.03 -16.16 -3.86
N ALA A 522 7.10 -17.09 -4.84
CA ALA A 522 7.41 -16.77 -6.22
C ALA A 522 6.39 -15.85 -6.90
N THR A 523 5.10 -15.92 -6.54
CA THR A 523 4.07 -15.02 -7.12
C THR A 523 4.35 -13.56 -6.78
N VAL A 524 4.91 -13.29 -5.61
CA VAL A 524 5.25 -11.93 -5.13
C VAL A 524 6.62 -11.49 -5.62
N ARG A 525 7.61 -12.40 -5.60
CA ARG A 525 9.00 -12.05 -5.94
C ARG A 525 9.26 -11.97 -7.44
N MET A 526 8.58 -12.78 -8.23
CA MET A 526 8.80 -12.92 -9.68
C MET A 526 7.48 -12.90 -10.48
N PRO A 527 6.59 -11.90 -10.29
CA PRO A 527 5.25 -11.91 -10.89
C PRO A 527 5.29 -11.95 -12.43
N SER A 528 6.21 -11.23 -13.06
CA SER A 528 6.41 -11.24 -14.52
C SER A 528 6.95 -12.57 -15.06
N GLN A 529 7.73 -13.31 -14.29
CA GLN A 529 8.39 -14.55 -14.71
C GLN A 529 7.65 -15.81 -14.24
N PHE A 530 6.55 -15.67 -13.50
CA PHE A 530 5.84 -16.80 -12.93
C PHE A 530 5.28 -17.75 -13.99
N HIS A 531 4.92 -17.24 -15.17
CA HIS A 531 4.49 -18.08 -16.30
C HIS A 531 5.58 -19.09 -16.70
N TRP A 532 6.86 -18.71 -16.65
CA TRP A 532 7.97 -19.64 -16.88
C TRP A 532 8.10 -20.72 -15.80
N ILE A 533 7.63 -20.47 -14.57
CA ILE A 533 7.56 -21.50 -13.52
C ILE A 533 6.45 -22.50 -13.86
N LEU A 534 5.28 -22.01 -14.32
CA LEU A 534 4.17 -22.88 -14.75
C LEU A 534 4.53 -23.76 -15.95
N GLU A 535 5.36 -23.25 -16.87
CA GLU A 535 5.90 -24.04 -18.00
C GLU A 535 6.73 -25.24 -17.54
N LEU A 536 7.39 -25.15 -16.39
CA LEU A 536 8.18 -26.24 -15.82
C LEU A 536 7.33 -27.34 -15.17
N LEU A 537 6.02 -27.15 -15.05
CA LEU A 537 5.07 -28.08 -14.45
C LEU A 537 4.22 -28.82 -15.50
N PRO A 538 3.75 -30.06 -15.20
CA PRO A 538 2.71 -30.72 -15.98
C PRO A 538 1.46 -29.84 -16.14
N GLU A 539 0.81 -29.91 -17.31
CA GLU A 539 -0.40 -29.10 -17.60
C GLU A 539 -1.50 -29.29 -16.56
N GLU A 540 -1.72 -30.52 -16.10
CA GLU A 540 -2.72 -30.86 -15.08
C GLU A 540 -2.42 -30.26 -13.69
N HIS A 541 -1.16 -29.93 -13.41
CA HIS A 541 -0.73 -29.33 -12.15
C HIS A 541 -0.74 -27.80 -12.15
N ARG A 542 -0.88 -27.14 -13.31
CA ARG A 542 -0.76 -25.67 -13.42
C ARG A 542 -1.91 -24.92 -12.73
N LEU A 543 -3.15 -25.40 -12.87
CA LEU A 543 -4.28 -24.83 -12.13
C LEU A 543 -4.05 -24.97 -10.63
N THR A 544 -3.68 -26.17 -10.18
CA THR A 544 -3.35 -26.46 -8.78
C THR A 544 -2.21 -25.58 -8.27
N ALA A 545 -1.20 -25.30 -9.09
CA ALA A 545 -0.10 -24.42 -8.72
C ALA A 545 -0.58 -22.98 -8.45
N ILE A 546 -1.51 -22.47 -9.26
CA ILE A 546 -2.12 -21.16 -9.03
C ILE A 546 -3.02 -21.18 -7.79
N THR A 547 -3.85 -22.21 -7.62
CA THR A 547 -4.80 -22.26 -6.49
C THR A 547 -4.16 -22.61 -5.15
N LEU A 548 -3.05 -23.36 -5.10
CA LEU A 548 -2.29 -23.63 -3.87
C LEU A 548 -1.60 -22.39 -3.31
N THR A 549 -1.51 -21.31 -4.09
CA THR A 549 -1.10 -19.99 -3.55
C THR A 549 -2.24 -19.26 -2.83
N ALA A 550 -3.47 -19.80 -2.81
CA ALA A 550 -4.63 -19.22 -2.15
C ALA A 550 -4.36 -19.05 -0.63
N GLY A 551 -4.30 -17.79 -0.21
CA GLY A 551 -3.81 -17.35 1.10
C GLY A 551 -2.77 -16.22 0.97
N ASN A 552 -2.08 -16.16 -0.17
CA ASN A 552 -1.17 -15.10 -0.62
C ASN A 552 -1.68 -14.48 -1.94
N PRO A 553 -1.30 -13.24 -2.30
CA PRO A 553 -1.77 -12.63 -3.54
C PRO A 553 -1.41 -13.51 -4.75
N THR A 554 -2.41 -13.85 -5.56
CA THR A 554 -2.21 -14.65 -6.78
C THR A 554 -1.44 -13.83 -7.81
N VAL A 555 -0.65 -14.50 -8.66
CA VAL A 555 0.09 -13.79 -9.73
C VAL A 555 -0.84 -13.04 -10.68
N LEU A 556 -2.02 -13.59 -10.95
CA LEU A 556 -3.04 -13.00 -11.82
C LEU A 556 -3.62 -11.69 -11.23
N TYR A 557 -3.56 -11.51 -9.90
CA TYR A 557 -3.90 -10.24 -9.25
C TYR A 557 -2.72 -9.27 -9.22
N LEU A 558 -1.51 -9.75 -8.95
CA LEU A 558 -0.32 -8.91 -8.77
C LEU A 558 0.20 -8.30 -10.07
N THR A 559 0.02 -8.99 -11.19
CA THR A 559 0.49 -8.54 -12.50
C THR A 559 -0.41 -7.42 -13.03
N ALA A 560 0.21 -6.30 -13.43
CA ALA A 560 -0.50 -5.16 -14.04
C ALA A 560 -0.37 -5.14 -15.57
N ASP A 561 0.38 -6.11 -16.11
CA ASP A 561 0.79 -6.21 -17.49
C ASP A 561 -0.12 -7.17 -18.27
N PRO A 562 -0.78 -6.72 -19.36
CA PRO A 562 -1.63 -7.56 -20.19
C PRO A 562 -0.90 -8.76 -20.79
N GLU A 563 0.39 -8.62 -21.16
CA GLU A 563 1.16 -9.70 -21.79
C GLU A 563 1.41 -10.85 -20.81
N THR A 564 1.85 -10.53 -19.59
CA THR A 564 2.09 -11.52 -18.53
C THR A 564 0.80 -12.29 -18.17
N ILE A 565 -0.34 -11.61 -18.15
CA ILE A 565 -1.63 -12.27 -17.89
C ILE A 565 -2.03 -13.16 -19.07
N ALA A 566 -1.81 -12.69 -20.31
CA ALA A 566 -2.05 -13.49 -21.51
C ALA A 566 -1.22 -14.78 -21.49
N THR A 567 0.09 -14.67 -21.30
CA THR A 567 1.01 -15.81 -21.29
C THR A 567 0.64 -16.79 -20.16
N THR A 568 0.42 -16.28 -18.94
CA THR A 568 0.02 -17.11 -17.80
C THR A 568 -1.29 -17.88 -18.04
N LEU A 569 -2.34 -17.21 -18.54
CA LEU A 569 -3.63 -17.87 -18.80
C LEU A 569 -3.58 -18.83 -19.99
N SER A 570 -2.75 -18.53 -21.00
CA SER A 570 -2.60 -19.39 -22.19
C SER A 570 -2.03 -20.77 -21.85
N LEU A 571 -1.24 -20.87 -20.79
CA LEU A 571 -0.67 -22.13 -20.28
C LEU A 571 -1.71 -23.04 -19.58
N LEU A 572 -2.92 -22.54 -19.32
CA LEU A 572 -4.01 -23.29 -18.73
C LEU A 572 -5.00 -23.78 -19.80
N PRO A 573 -5.61 -24.98 -19.61
CA PRO A 573 -6.76 -25.41 -20.39
C PRO A 573 -7.89 -24.38 -20.33
N GLU A 574 -8.62 -24.19 -21.44
CA GLU A 574 -9.68 -23.17 -21.54
C GLU A 574 -10.72 -23.26 -20.41
N LYS A 575 -11.11 -24.49 -20.04
CA LYS A 575 -12.07 -24.78 -18.95
C LYS A 575 -11.59 -24.34 -17.56
N ASP A 576 -10.29 -24.16 -17.36
CA ASP A 576 -9.67 -23.91 -16.05
C ASP A 576 -9.33 -22.41 -15.85
N ARG A 577 -9.32 -21.63 -16.93
CA ARG A 577 -8.91 -20.20 -16.92
C ARG A 577 -9.77 -19.34 -16.00
N LEU A 578 -11.10 -19.49 -16.05
CA LEU A 578 -11.99 -18.73 -15.17
C LEU A 578 -11.78 -19.11 -13.70
N THR A 579 -11.59 -20.40 -13.41
CA THR A 579 -11.28 -20.89 -12.06
C THR A 579 -9.98 -20.31 -11.52
N ALA A 580 -8.93 -20.23 -12.35
CA ALA A 580 -7.67 -19.60 -11.97
C ALA A 580 -7.84 -18.10 -11.66
N LEU A 581 -8.60 -17.38 -12.48
CA LEU A 581 -8.90 -15.95 -12.26
C LEU A 581 -9.73 -15.69 -11.02
N ARG A 582 -10.57 -16.66 -10.63
CA ARG A 582 -11.40 -16.68 -9.42
C ARG A 582 -10.67 -17.12 -8.16
N ALA A 583 -9.41 -17.53 -8.24
CA ALA A 583 -8.62 -17.86 -7.05
C ALA A 583 -8.53 -16.61 -6.15
N GLU A 584 -9.47 -16.51 -5.21
CA GLU A 584 -9.75 -15.31 -4.45
C GLU A 584 -8.86 -15.25 -3.21
N THR A 585 -8.28 -14.09 -2.95
CA THR A 585 -7.66 -13.79 -1.66
C THR A 585 -8.18 -12.48 -1.10
N ARG A 586 -8.94 -12.50 0.00
CA ARG A 586 -9.42 -11.27 0.69
C ARG A 586 -10.05 -10.24 -0.27
N GLY A 587 -10.87 -10.67 -1.25
CA GLY A 587 -11.48 -9.80 -2.26
C GLY A 587 -10.56 -9.33 -3.40
N LYS A 588 -9.40 -9.94 -3.58
CA LYS A 588 -8.36 -9.57 -4.57
C LYS A 588 -8.11 -10.73 -5.54
N SER A 589 -8.79 -10.71 -6.69
CA SER A 589 -8.74 -11.74 -7.74
C SER A 589 -8.15 -11.22 -9.06
N GLY A 590 -7.83 -12.10 -10.02
CA GLY A 590 -7.36 -11.67 -11.34
C GLY A 590 -8.45 -10.90 -12.12
N LEU A 591 -9.71 -11.30 -11.96
CA LEU A 591 -10.86 -10.54 -12.50
C LEU A 591 -10.93 -9.14 -11.91
N TRP A 592 -10.66 -9.02 -10.60
CA TRP A 592 -10.58 -7.72 -9.92
C TRP A 592 -9.54 -6.81 -10.52
N ARG A 593 -8.31 -7.31 -10.69
CA ARG A 593 -7.23 -6.51 -11.28
C ARG A 593 -7.57 -6.06 -12.69
N GLY A 594 -8.16 -6.95 -13.50
CA GLY A 594 -8.63 -6.65 -14.84
C GLY A 594 -9.67 -5.53 -14.87
N ALA A 595 -10.69 -5.55 -14.01
CA ALA A 595 -11.73 -4.52 -14.01
C ALA A 595 -11.21 -3.08 -13.83
N PHE A 596 -10.09 -2.89 -13.13
CA PHE A 596 -9.42 -1.58 -12.98
C PHE A 596 -8.49 -1.20 -14.15
N ARG A 597 -8.18 -2.13 -15.05
CA ARG A 597 -7.23 -1.97 -16.16
C ARG A 597 -7.82 -2.55 -17.44
N ILE A 598 -8.43 -1.70 -18.25
CA ILE A 598 -9.18 -2.12 -19.45
C ILE A 598 -8.40 -3.05 -20.39
N GLU A 599 -7.12 -2.77 -20.65
CA GLU A 599 -6.29 -3.60 -21.54
C GLU A 599 -6.05 -5.01 -20.97
N VAL A 600 -5.87 -5.13 -19.65
CA VAL A 600 -5.78 -6.42 -18.98
C VAL A 600 -7.10 -7.18 -19.10
N PHE A 601 -8.23 -6.49 -18.88
CA PHE A 601 -9.54 -7.12 -18.94
C PHE A 601 -9.91 -7.62 -20.34
N LYS A 602 -9.55 -6.87 -21.39
CA LYS A 602 -9.72 -7.28 -22.79
C LYS A 602 -8.99 -8.58 -23.09
N VAL A 603 -7.74 -8.68 -22.64
CA VAL A 603 -6.94 -9.90 -22.77
C VAL A 603 -7.58 -11.08 -22.03
N ILE A 604 -8.02 -10.86 -20.79
CA ILE A 604 -8.73 -11.87 -19.99
C ILE A 604 -9.95 -12.38 -20.76
N LEU A 605 -10.82 -11.48 -21.23
CA LEU A 605 -12.04 -11.87 -21.94
C LEU A 605 -11.74 -12.58 -23.27
N ALA A 606 -10.73 -12.15 -24.02
CA ALA A 606 -10.35 -12.78 -25.27
C ALA A 606 -9.92 -14.26 -25.07
N LEU A 607 -9.24 -14.55 -23.96
CA LEU A 607 -8.77 -15.89 -23.61
C LEU A 607 -9.80 -16.77 -22.89
N LEU A 608 -10.91 -16.19 -22.43
CA LEU A 608 -12.00 -16.98 -21.84
C LEU A 608 -12.92 -17.57 -22.93
N PRO A 609 -13.44 -18.80 -22.73
CA PRO A 609 -14.53 -19.33 -23.54
C PRO A 609 -15.72 -18.37 -23.58
N PRO A 610 -16.50 -18.34 -24.69
CA PRO A 610 -17.64 -17.42 -24.82
C PRO A 610 -18.62 -17.48 -23.63
N ALA A 611 -18.90 -18.67 -23.10
CA ALA A 611 -19.78 -18.84 -21.93
C ALA A 611 -19.21 -18.20 -20.64
N ASP A 612 -17.88 -18.23 -20.47
CA ASP A 612 -17.19 -17.71 -19.28
C ASP A 612 -16.94 -16.21 -19.34
N ARG A 613 -16.93 -15.60 -20.53
CA ARG A 613 -16.85 -14.15 -20.69
C ARG A 613 -17.99 -13.43 -20.01
N LEU A 614 -19.22 -13.96 -20.16
CA LEU A 614 -20.40 -13.41 -19.49
C LEU A 614 -20.23 -13.47 -17.98
N ASN A 615 -19.86 -14.65 -17.46
CA ASN A 615 -19.61 -14.84 -16.03
C ASN A 615 -18.58 -13.85 -15.50
N ALA A 616 -17.47 -13.65 -16.22
CA ALA A 616 -16.40 -12.74 -15.83
C ALA A 616 -16.82 -11.27 -15.76
N VAL A 617 -17.70 -10.80 -16.65
CA VAL A 617 -18.11 -9.38 -16.67
C VAL A 617 -19.23 -9.04 -15.68
N THR A 618 -20.04 -10.03 -15.30
CA THR A 618 -21.17 -9.86 -14.37
C THR A 618 -20.84 -10.26 -12.93
N GLU A 619 -19.67 -10.87 -12.70
CA GLU A 619 -19.22 -11.20 -11.36
C GLU A 619 -19.10 -9.91 -10.52
N ARG A 620 -19.63 -9.93 -9.29
CA ARG A 620 -19.52 -8.80 -8.37
C ARG A 620 -18.11 -8.76 -7.82
N ILE A 621 -17.33 -7.83 -8.31
CA ILE A 621 -15.89 -7.77 -8.15
C ILE A 621 -15.51 -6.70 -7.10
N PHE A 622 -16.16 -5.53 -7.06
CA PHE A 622 -15.79 -4.43 -6.15
C PHE A 622 -17.00 -3.80 -5.47
N SER A 623 -17.10 -3.81 -4.13
CA SER A 623 -18.17 -3.12 -3.39
C SER A 623 -19.57 -3.35 -3.97
N ASP A 624 -19.85 -4.61 -4.35
CA ASP A 624 -21.07 -5.08 -5.06
C ASP A 624 -21.21 -4.70 -6.55
N GLN A 625 -20.21 -4.07 -7.17
CA GLN A 625 -20.19 -3.69 -8.58
C GLN A 625 -19.48 -4.73 -9.47
N ASN A 626 -19.95 -4.86 -10.71
CA ASN A 626 -19.35 -5.72 -11.73
C ASN A 626 -18.39 -4.95 -12.67
N ALA A 627 -17.67 -5.66 -13.54
CA ALA A 627 -16.65 -5.04 -14.38
C ALA A 627 -17.22 -4.00 -15.36
N LEU A 628 -18.46 -4.18 -15.83
CA LEU A 628 -19.12 -3.24 -16.74
C LEU A 628 -19.50 -1.94 -16.02
N GLU A 629 -19.86 -2.01 -14.75
CA GLU A 629 -20.18 -0.84 -13.91
C GLU A 629 -18.93 -0.02 -13.54
N ILE A 630 -17.77 -0.68 -13.44
CA ILE A 630 -16.49 -0.04 -13.13
C ILE A 630 -15.92 0.69 -14.37
N THR A 631 -16.28 0.30 -15.59
CA THR A 631 -15.73 0.94 -16.80
C THR A 631 -16.16 2.40 -16.98
N LEU A 632 -15.19 3.31 -16.86
CA LEU A 632 -15.42 4.76 -16.85
C LEU A 632 -15.57 5.38 -18.26
N SER A 633 -14.84 4.89 -19.28
CA SER A 633 -14.87 5.49 -20.63
C SER A 633 -15.88 4.81 -21.57
N ARG A 634 -16.37 5.55 -22.56
CA ARG A 634 -17.29 5.05 -23.59
C ARG A 634 -16.59 4.03 -24.49
N GLU A 635 -15.34 4.31 -24.84
CA GLU A 635 -14.50 3.49 -25.70
C GLU A 635 -14.25 2.12 -25.05
N ALA A 636 -13.85 2.11 -23.77
CA ALA A 636 -13.63 0.89 -23.00
C ALA A 636 -14.89 0.01 -22.92
N PHE A 637 -16.04 0.62 -22.63
CA PHE A 637 -17.31 -0.09 -22.58
C PHE A 637 -17.68 -0.70 -23.93
N LYS A 638 -17.52 0.07 -25.03
CA LYS A 638 -17.77 -0.42 -26.40
C LYS A 638 -16.86 -1.61 -26.76
N GLU A 639 -15.58 -1.53 -26.41
CA GLU A 639 -14.62 -2.60 -26.69
C GLU A 639 -14.93 -3.89 -25.92
N ILE A 640 -15.29 -3.79 -24.63
CA ILE A 640 -15.75 -4.96 -23.87
C ILE A 640 -17.00 -5.57 -24.50
N LEU A 641 -17.98 -4.74 -24.89
CA LEU A 641 -19.21 -5.24 -25.51
C LEU A 641 -18.96 -6.04 -26.80
N ASN A 642 -17.95 -5.66 -27.59
CA ASN A 642 -17.58 -6.40 -28.81
C ASN A 642 -16.95 -7.77 -28.51
N LEU A 643 -16.41 -7.97 -27.30
CA LEU A 643 -15.80 -9.24 -26.88
C LEU A 643 -16.82 -10.21 -26.27
N LEU A 644 -17.98 -9.71 -25.86
CA LEU A 644 -19.06 -10.52 -25.27
C LEU A 644 -19.86 -11.26 -26.34
N PRO A 645 -20.30 -12.49 -26.06
CA PRO A 645 -21.21 -13.20 -26.96
C PRO A 645 -22.57 -12.51 -27.02
N ASP A 646 -23.28 -12.69 -28.13
CA ASP A 646 -24.67 -12.25 -28.23
C ASP A 646 -25.60 -13.05 -27.30
N ILE A 647 -26.65 -12.38 -26.82
CA ILE A 647 -27.70 -12.99 -26.01
C ILE A 647 -28.61 -13.81 -26.95
N VAL A 648 -28.35 -15.11 -27.02
CA VAL A 648 -29.09 -16.07 -27.86
C VAL A 648 -29.70 -17.16 -26.97
N PRO A 649 -30.94 -17.61 -27.24
CA PRO A 649 -31.52 -18.72 -26.50
C PRO A 649 -30.66 -19.99 -26.60
N PRO A 650 -30.51 -20.77 -25.50
CA PRO A 650 -29.81 -22.03 -25.54
C PRO A 650 -30.50 -23.01 -26.49
N PRO A 651 -29.77 -23.97 -27.08
CA PRO A 651 -30.36 -25.02 -27.91
C PRO A 651 -31.40 -25.81 -27.11
N ALA A 652 -32.44 -26.30 -27.80
CA ALA A 652 -33.53 -27.04 -27.16
C ALA A 652 -32.98 -28.24 -26.38
N ASN A 653 -33.17 -28.23 -25.06
CA ASN A 653 -32.69 -29.31 -24.21
C ASN A 653 -33.78 -30.40 -24.13
N PRO A 654 -33.45 -31.68 -24.46
CA PRO A 654 -34.40 -32.79 -24.48
C PRO A 654 -35.01 -33.12 -23.11
N THR A 655 -34.44 -32.63 -22.00
CA THR A 655 -35.02 -32.80 -20.65
C THR A 655 -36.18 -31.84 -20.35
N HIS A 656 -36.39 -30.79 -21.16
CA HIS A 656 -37.49 -29.84 -20.99
C HIS A 656 -38.67 -30.17 -21.90
N SER A 657 -39.90 -29.90 -21.42
CA SER A 657 -41.10 -30.02 -22.25
C SER A 657 -41.08 -29.03 -23.43
N THR A 658 -41.84 -29.34 -24.49
CA THR A 658 -42.00 -28.43 -25.64
C THR A 658 -42.52 -27.05 -25.24
N LYS A 659 -43.33 -26.98 -24.17
CA LYS A 659 -43.81 -25.72 -23.58
C LYS A 659 -42.66 -24.94 -22.93
N GLN A 660 -41.83 -25.60 -22.12
CA GLN A 660 -40.68 -24.99 -21.45
C GLN A 660 -39.63 -24.49 -22.43
N ASN A 661 -39.29 -25.27 -23.46
CA ASN A 661 -38.35 -24.83 -24.50
C ASN A 661 -38.87 -23.56 -25.24
N LYS A 662 -40.17 -23.46 -25.52
CA LYS A 662 -40.78 -22.24 -26.07
C LYS A 662 -40.73 -21.04 -25.10
N GLN A 663 -40.91 -21.30 -23.80
CA GLN A 663 -40.83 -20.28 -22.75
C GLN A 663 -39.40 -19.75 -22.60
N ILE A 664 -38.39 -20.61 -22.65
CA ILE A 664 -36.97 -20.22 -22.66
C ILE A 664 -36.66 -19.30 -23.85
N VAL A 665 -37.07 -19.69 -25.06
CA VAL A 665 -36.87 -18.86 -26.26
C VAL A 665 -37.56 -17.50 -26.10
N THR A 666 -38.76 -17.48 -25.54
CA THR A 666 -39.49 -16.24 -25.29
C THR A 666 -38.75 -15.33 -24.30
N LEU A 667 -38.25 -15.89 -23.19
CA LEU A 667 -37.47 -15.16 -22.19
C LEU A 667 -36.20 -14.52 -22.79
N TYR A 668 -35.40 -15.29 -23.53
CA TYR A 668 -34.19 -14.77 -24.17
C TYR A 668 -34.47 -13.71 -25.22
N ASN A 669 -35.57 -13.85 -25.99
CA ASN A 669 -35.99 -12.81 -26.91
C ASN A 669 -36.32 -11.50 -26.17
N ARG A 670 -36.99 -11.56 -25.01
CA ARG A 670 -37.28 -10.38 -24.19
C ARG A 670 -36.04 -9.75 -23.58
N ILE A 671 -35.08 -10.55 -23.12
CA ILE A 671 -33.79 -10.05 -22.62
C ILE A 671 -33.00 -9.40 -23.75
N ARG A 672 -33.05 -9.96 -24.97
CA ARG A 672 -32.43 -9.36 -26.16
C ARG A 672 -33.09 -8.04 -26.56
N ASP A 673 -34.41 -7.95 -26.51
CA ASP A 673 -35.14 -6.69 -26.75
C ASP A 673 -34.66 -5.58 -25.79
N LEU A 674 -34.43 -5.93 -24.51
CA LEU A 674 -33.87 -5.02 -23.51
C LEU A 674 -32.44 -4.57 -23.85
N ARG A 675 -31.56 -5.50 -24.25
CA ARG A 675 -30.20 -5.17 -24.68
C ARG A 675 -30.19 -4.22 -25.88
N ASN A 676 -31.05 -4.48 -26.87
CA ASN A 676 -31.15 -3.65 -28.07
C ASN A 676 -31.61 -2.24 -27.74
N TYR A 677 -32.60 -2.10 -26.85
CA TYR A 677 -33.02 -0.79 -26.35
C TYR A 677 -31.88 -0.04 -25.64
N GLY A 678 -31.10 -0.74 -24.81
CA GLY A 678 -29.90 -0.18 -24.19
C GLY A 678 -28.84 0.27 -25.20
N LEU A 679 -28.62 -0.51 -26.27
CA LEU A 679 -27.70 -0.16 -27.37
C LEU A 679 -28.19 1.07 -28.15
N GLU A 680 -29.50 1.19 -28.39
CA GLU A 680 -30.09 2.37 -29.02
C GLU A 680 -29.84 3.63 -28.19
N LEU A 681 -30.10 3.59 -26.87
CA LEU A 681 -29.82 4.69 -25.96
C LEU A 681 -28.32 5.03 -25.90
N TYR A 682 -27.47 4.01 -25.79
CA TYR A 682 -26.02 4.15 -25.77
C TYR A 682 -25.44 4.77 -27.06
N SER A 683 -26.09 4.53 -28.20
CA SER A 683 -25.68 5.07 -29.50
C SER A 683 -25.97 6.57 -29.65
N GLN A 684 -26.75 7.18 -28.76
CA GLN A 684 -27.09 8.60 -28.80
C GLN A 684 -25.90 9.47 -28.36
N VAL A 685 -25.08 9.88 -29.33
CA VAL A 685 -23.78 10.56 -29.12
C VAL A 685 -23.84 11.86 -28.30
N TYR A 686 -25.02 12.51 -28.21
CA TYR A 686 -25.14 13.87 -27.66
C TYR A 686 -25.72 13.96 -26.24
N SER A 687 -26.06 12.83 -25.59
CA SER A 687 -26.66 12.83 -24.26
C SER A 687 -25.87 11.94 -23.30
N ARG A 688 -25.18 12.57 -22.35
CA ARG A 688 -24.45 11.86 -21.29
C ARG A 688 -25.38 11.01 -20.43
N ASP A 689 -26.59 11.48 -20.18
CA ASP A 689 -27.61 10.74 -19.43
C ASP A 689 -28.12 9.53 -20.21
N ALA A 690 -28.27 9.64 -21.54
CA ALA A 690 -28.65 8.52 -22.40
C ALA A 690 -27.53 7.49 -22.53
N GLU A 691 -26.26 7.93 -22.58
CA GLU A 691 -25.10 7.04 -22.54
C GLU A 691 -25.08 6.25 -21.24
N THR A 692 -25.17 6.91 -20.08
CA THR A 692 -25.17 6.26 -18.76
C THR A 692 -26.35 5.31 -18.60
N ALA A 693 -27.56 5.72 -18.97
CA ALA A 693 -28.75 4.86 -18.93
C ALA A 693 -28.61 3.67 -19.90
N GLY A 694 -28.08 3.89 -21.10
CA GLY A 694 -27.81 2.84 -22.08
C GLY A 694 -26.83 1.80 -21.56
N LYS A 695 -25.72 2.24 -20.95
CA LYS A 695 -24.73 1.35 -20.30
C LYS A 695 -25.40 0.49 -19.23
N GLN A 696 -26.16 1.09 -18.33
CA GLN A 696 -26.88 0.40 -17.26
C GLN A 696 -27.87 -0.65 -17.81
N ILE A 697 -28.69 -0.29 -18.80
CA ILE A 697 -29.66 -1.21 -19.42
C ILE A 697 -28.97 -2.39 -20.09
N ILE A 698 -27.83 -2.17 -20.76
CA ILE A 698 -27.05 -3.24 -21.36
C ILE A 698 -26.48 -4.18 -20.28
N CYS A 699 -25.95 -3.63 -19.17
CA CYS A 699 -25.44 -4.43 -18.05
C CYS A 699 -26.55 -5.32 -17.46
N ILE A 700 -27.74 -4.75 -17.21
CA ILE A 700 -28.90 -5.49 -16.70
C ILE A 700 -29.26 -6.63 -17.66
N ALA A 701 -29.34 -6.38 -18.97
CA ALA A 701 -29.67 -7.42 -19.94
C ALA A 701 -28.65 -8.58 -19.93
N ILE A 702 -27.36 -8.27 -19.79
CA ILE A 702 -26.28 -9.27 -19.69
C ILE A 702 -26.39 -10.08 -18.39
N SER A 703 -26.57 -9.42 -17.24
CA SER A 703 -26.80 -10.08 -15.94
C SER A 703 -28.01 -11.01 -15.98
N LEU A 704 -29.13 -10.55 -16.56
CA LEU A 704 -30.35 -11.35 -16.69
C LEU A 704 -30.16 -12.57 -17.59
N ALA A 705 -29.43 -12.44 -18.70
CA ALA A 705 -29.12 -13.57 -19.57
C ALA A 705 -28.28 -14.63 -18.86
N MET A 706 -27.29 -14.22 -18.05
CA MET A 706 -26.48 -15.15 -17.24
C MET A 706 -27.34 -15.85 -16.19
N PHE A 707 -28.11 -15.10 -15.38
CA PHE A 707 -28.95 -15.71 -14.35
C PHE A 707 -30.02 -16.63 -14.96
N ALA A 708 -30.60 -16.25 -16.11
CA ALA A 708 -31.48 -17.10 -16.90
C ALA A 708 -30.81 -18.42 -17.27
N ASN A 709 -29.58 -18.36 -17.80
CA ASN A 709 -28.83 -19.56 -18.14
C ASN A 709 -28.59 -20.47 -16.93
N HIS A 710 -28.29 -19.88 -15.77
CA HIS A 710 -28.02 -20.63 -14.54
C HIS A 710 -29.25 -21.39 -14.02
N PHE A 711 -30.44 -20.77 -13.96
CA PHE A 711 -31.63 -21.49 -13.48
C PHE A 711 -32.26 -22.41 -14.54
N ILE A 712 -31.97 -22.22 -15.83
CA ILE A 712 -32.37 -23.15 -16.90
C ILE A 712 -31.57 -24.45 -16.82
N ASN A 713 -30.26 -24.34 -16.53
CA ASN A 713 -29.34 -25.48 -16.46
C ASN A 713 -29.13 -26.03 -15.03
N ALA A 714 -29.82 -25.48 -14.03
CA ALA A 714 -29.72 -25.92 -12.64
C ALA A 714 -30.08 -27.40 -12.51
N GLN A 715 -29.25 -28.16 -11.78
CA GLN A 715 -29.46 -29.59 -11.58
C GLN A 715 -30.36 -29.87 -10.37
N THR A 716 -30.51 -28.89 -9.48
CA THR A 716 -31.33 -29.00 -8.27
C THR A 716 -32.37 -27.87 -8.17
N ASN A 717 -33.50 -28.15 -7.51
CA ASN A 717 -34.51 -27.12 -7.22
C ASN A 717 -33.95 -25.95 -6.40
N VAL A 718 -32.95 -26.21 -5.54
CA VAL A 718 -32.31 -25.18 -4.70
C VAL A 718 -31.46 -24.23 -5.54
N GLU A 719 -30.66 -24.76 -6.48
CA GLU A 719 -29.90 -23.95 -7.44
C GLU A 719 -30.83 -23.14 -8.33
N GLN A 720 -31.93 -23.74 -8.80
CA GLN A 720 -32.92 -23.08 -9.63
C GLN A 720 -33.56 -21.90 -8.88
N GLN A 721 -34.00 -22.12 -7.64
CA GLN A 721 -34.60 -21.06 -6.81
C GLN A 721 -33.59 -19.95 -6.45
N THR A 722 -32.33 -20.31 -6.16
CA THR A 722 -31.28 -19.33 -5.83
C THR A 722 -30.97 -18.43 -7.03
N ALA A 723 -30.80 -19.02 -8.21
CA ALA A 723 -30.54 -18.26 -9.43
C ALA A 723 -31.75 -17.43 -9.88
N GLN A 724 -32.98 -17.91 -9.67
CA GLN A 724 -34.18 -17.10 -9.86
C GLN A 724 -34.27 -15.91 -8.91
N ARG A 725 -33.89 -16.11 -7.64
CA ARG A 725 -33.82 -15.03 -6.66
C ARG A 725 -32.83 -13.95 -7.09
N ASN A 726 -31.66 -14.36 -7.58
CA ASN A 726 -30.65 -13.44 -8.10
C ASN A 726 -31.16 -12.71 -9.36
N PHE A 727 -31.85 -13.42 -10.26
CA PHE A 727 -32.50 -12.83 -11.44
C PHE A 727 -33.51 -11.73 -11.06
N LEU A 728 -34.38 -11.99 -10.06
CA LEU A 728 -35.37 -11.02 -9.58
C LEU A 728 -34.73 -9.89 -8.78
N GLY A 729 -33.68 -10.18 -8.01
CA GLY A 729 -32.91 -9.17 -7.27
C GLY A 729 -32.23 -8.17 -8.21
N GLU A 730 -31.68 -8.65 -9.33
CA GLU A 730 -31.07 -7.80 -10.36
C GLU A 730 -32.09 -6.81 -10.96
N LEU A 731 -33.30 -7.30 -11.25
CA LEU A 731 -34.41 -6.46 -11.71
C LEU A 731 -34.82 -5.45 -10.64
N GLN A 732 -35.00 -5.88 -9.39
CA GLN A 732 -35.43 -5.01 -8.30
C GLN A 732 -34.46 -3.85 -8.05
N GLN A 733 -33.15 -4.11 -8.03
CA GLN A 733 -32.14 -3.08 -7.77
C GLN A 733 -32.14 -1.99 -8.85
N ASN A 734 -32.42 -2.35 -10.09
CA ASN A 734 -32.28 -1.45 -11.24
C ASN A 734 -33.60 -0.80 -11.70
N ILE A 735 -34.76 -1.36 -11.33
CA ILE A 735 -36.08 -0.82 -11.69
C ILE A 735 -36.34 0.57 -11.09
N ARG A 736 -35.79 0.86 -9.90
CA ARG A 736 -35.99 2.14 -9.20
C ARG A 736 -35.30 3.33 -9.88
N MET A 737 -34.40 3.10 -10.84
CA MET A 737 -33.55 4.14 -11.44
C MET A 737 -34.13 4.78 -12.71
N HIS A 738 -35.25 4.27 -13.25
CA HIS A 738 -35.71 4.66 -14.58
C HIS A 738 -37.23 4.88 -14.66
N GLU A 739 -37.66 6.14 -14.82
CA GLU A 739 -39.08 6.56 -14.93
C GLU A 739 -39.71 6.34 -16.32
N GLN A 740 -39.05 5.59 -17.22
CA GLN A 740 -39.51 5.44 -18.60
C GLN A 740 -40.54 4.31 -18.75
N THR A 741 -41.75 4.67 -19.21
CA THR A 741 -42.88 3.76 -19.46
C THR A 741 -42.56 2.60 -20.41
N PHE A 742 -41.67 2.80 -21.38
CA PHE A 742 -41.24 1.74 -22.32
C PHE A 742 -40.31 0.72 -21.66
N LEU A 743 -39.34 1.17 -20.86
CA LEU A 743 -38.43 0.30 -20.14
C LEU A 743 -39.18 -0.55 -19.10
N GLN A 744 -40.10 0.06 -18.37
CA GLN A 744 -40.99 -0.65 -17.44
C GLN A 744 -41.73 -1.79 -18.17
N ARG A 745 -42.27 -1.53 -19.37
CA ARG A 745 -42.94 -2.56 -20.18
C ARG A 745 -42.01 -3.71 -20.58
N LEU A 746 -40.77 -3.43 -20.95
CA LEU A 746 -39.78 -4.47 -21.29
C LEU A 746 -39.43 -5.33 -20.07
N LEU A 747 -39.16 -4.70 -18.92
CA LEU A 747 -38.83 -5.38 -17.67
C LEU A 747 -39.99 -6.25 -17.19
N ILE A 748 -41.23 -5.76 -17.25
CA ILE A 748 -42.43 -6.54 -16.92
C ILE A 748 -42.56 -7.77 -17.82
N ASN A 749 -42.33 -7.63 -19.13
CA ASN A 749 -42.41 -8.76 -20.05
C ASN A 749 -41.33 -9.83 -19.76
N ILE A 750 -40.14 -9.41 -19.33
CA ILE A 750 -39.07 -10.31 -18.91
C ILE A 750 -39.47 -11.06 -17.64
N VAL A 751 -39.98 -10.34 -16.65
CA VAL A 751 -40.51 -10.90 -15.40
C VAL A 751 -41.56 -11.96 -15.71
N ILE A 752 -42.63 -11.60 -16.44
CA ILE A 752 -43.71 -12.53 -16.81
C ILE A 752 -43.18 -13.75 -17.56
N SER A 753 -42.21 -13.57 -18.48
CA SER A 753 -41.62 -14.68 -19.24
C SER A 753 -40.79 -15.62 -18.36
N ALA A 754 -40.05 -15.09 -17.39
CA ALA A 754 -39.28 -15.89 -16.43
C ALA A 754 -40.23 -16.68 -15.51
N PHE A 755 -41.31 -16.04 -15.04
CA PHE A 755 -42.34 -16.66 -14.21
C PHE A 755 -43.14 -17.74 -14.92
N ALA A 756 -43.43 -17.55 -16.21
CA ALA A 756 -44.09 -18.57 -17.02
C ALA A 756 -43.26 -19.87 -17.12
N TYR A 757 -41.93 -19.75 -17.07
CA TYR A 757 -41.01 -20.89 -17.11
C TYR A 757 -40.89 -21.59 -15.75
N ALA A 758 -40.70 -20.85 -14.66
CA ALA A 758 -40.69 -21.40 -13.31
C ALA A 758 -41.06 -20.34 -12.24
N LEU A 759 -42.09 -20.64 -11.44
CA LEU A 759 -42.69 -19.73 -10.46
C LEU A 759 -41.96 -19.76 -9.10
N CYS A 760 -41.57 -18.59 -8.58
CA CYS A 760 -40.98 -18.45 -7.24
C CYS A 760 -41.57 -17.25 -6.48
N LEU A 761 -42.23 -17.47 -5.35
CA LEU A 761 -42.76 -16.41 -4.48
C LEU A 761 -41.65 -15.88 -3.55
N SER A 762 -40.74 -15.09 -4.11
CA SER A 762 -39.57 -14.56 -3.41
C SER A 762 -39.81 -13.16 -2.81
N LYS A 763 -38.89 -12.69 -1.95
CA LYS A 763 -39.00 -11.34 -1.37
C LYS A 763 -38.90 -10.26 -2.44
N GLU A 764 -38.07 -10.52 -3.43
CA GLU A 764 -37.75 -9.64 -4.54
C GLU A 764 -38.98 -9.44 -5.43
N LEU A 765 -39.73 -10.51 -5.76
CA LEU A 765 -41.02 -10.38 -6.47
C LEU A 765 -42.01 -9.52 -5.70
N GLY A 766 -42.11 -9.74 -4.39
CA GLY A 766 -43.02 -8.98 -3.55
C GLY A 766 -42.71 -7.49 -3.52
N ALA A 767 -41.43 -7.14 -3.44
CA ALA A 767 -40.98 -5.75 -3.53
C ALA A 767 -41.32 -5.13 -4.91
N LEU A 768 -41.22 -5.89 -6.01
CA LEU A 768 -41.65 -5.41 -7.32
C LEU A 768 -43.17 -5.14 -7.39
N VAL A 769 -43.97 -5.91 -6.67
CA VAL A 769 -45.42 -5.68 -6.53
C VAL A 769 -45.70 -4.42 -5.72
N GLU A 770 -45.04 -4.24 -4.56
CA GLU A 770 -45.20 -3.05 -3.71
C GLU A 770 -44.72 -1.76 -4.37
N ASP A 771 -43.62 -1.82 -5.14
CA ASP A 771 -43.04 -0.68 -5.86
C ASP A 771 -43.92 -0.24 -7.06
N GLY A 772 -45.06 -0.90 -7.29
CA GLY A 772 -46.06 -0.49 -8.28
C GLY A 772 -45.64 -0.75 -9.73
N LEU A 773 -44.71 -1.68 -9.96
CA LEU A 773 -44.24 -2.03 -11.31
C LEU A 773 -45.38 -2.53 -12.21
N PHE A 774 -46.32 -3.28 -11.63
CA PHE A 774 -47.45 -3.84 -12.36
C PHE A 774 -48.64 -2.88 -12.31
N ASN A 775 -49.23 -2.58 -13.47
CA ASN A 775 -50.54 -1.93 -13.50
C ASN A 775 -51.66 -2.90 -13.06
N SER A 776 -52.88 -2.40 -12.88
CA SER A 776 -54.00 -3.20 -12.36
C SER A 776 -54.33 -4.45 -13.20
N GLU A 777 -54.20 -4.38 -14.52
CA GLU A 777 -54.47 -5.51 -15.42
C GLU A 777 -53.35 -6.56 -15.35
N GLN A 778 -52.10 -6.10 -15.29
CA GLN A 778 -50.91 -6.96 -15.18
C GLN A 778 -50.84 -7.65 -13.82
N LEU A 779 -51.17 -6.94 -12.74
CA LEU A 779 -51.21 -7.50 -11.40
C LEU A 779 -52.35 -8.53 -11.29
N ALA A 780 -53.49 -8.30 -11.94
CA ALA A 780 -54.57 -9.28 -12.02
C ALA A 780 -54.09 -10.57 -12.74
N HIS A 781 -53.41 -10.44 -13.88
CA HIS A 781 -52.88 -11.60 -14.60
C HIS A 781 -51.80 -12.35 -13.81
N LEU A 782 -50.92 -11.63 -13.11
CA LEU A 782 -49.93 -12.23 -12.20
C LEU A 782 -50.63 -12.98 -11.07
N ASN A 783 -51.64 -12.39 -10.44
CA ASN A 783 -52.40 -13.00 -9.35
C ASN A 783 -53.12 -14.28 -9.81
N GLU A 784 -53.80 -14.26 -10.96
CA GLU A 784 -54.41 -15.46 -11.54
C GLU A 784 -53.39 -16.55 -11.84
N THR A 785 -52.21 -16.17 -12.35
CA THR A 785 -51.12 -17.11 -12.64
C THR A 785 -50.57 -17.75 -11.37
N ILE A 786 -50.39 -16.96 -10.29
CA ILE A 786 -49.97 -17.45 -8.97
C ILE A 786 -51.00 -18.44 -8.43
N VAL A 787 -52.29 -18.12 -8.48
CA VAL A 787 -53.38 -18.98 -7.98
C VAL A 787 -53.44 -20.30 -8.76
N THR A 788 -53.33 -20.23 -10.10
CA THR A 788 -53.39 -21.41 -10.96
C THR A 788 -52.20 -22.38 -10.75
N ASN A 789 -51.05 -21.86 -10.30
CA ASN A 789 -49.82 -22.64 -10.10
C ASN A 789 -49.38 -22.67 -8.62
N ILE A 790 -50.30 -22.47 -7.68
CA ILE A 790 -50.00 -22.25 -6.26
C ILE A 790 -49.22 -23.42 -5.64
N GLU A 791 -49.46 -24.64 -6.09
CA GLU A 791 -48.73 -25.85 -5.66
C GLU A 791 -47.24 -25.81 -6.06
N GLN A 792 -46.92 -25.32 -7.27
CA GLN A 792 -45.53 -25.11 -7.70
C GLN A 792 -44.88 -23.94 -6.96
N ALA A 793 -45.69 -23.00 -6.47
CA ALA A 793 -45.27 -21.80 -5.75
C ALA A 793 -44.97 -22.04 -4.25
N GLY A 794 -45.02 -23.29 -3.79
CA GLY A 794 -44.84 -23.66 -2.37
C GLY A 794 -46.15 -23.82 -1.59
N GLY A 795 -47.28 -23.96 -2.28
CA GLY A 795 -48.60 -24.24 -1.71
C GLY A 795 -49.35 -23.02 -1.18
N ILE A 796 -50.61 -23.26 -0.78
CA ILE A 796 -51.55 -22.24 -0.30
C ILE A 796 -50.97 -21.41 0.85
N SER A 797 -50.33 -22.04 1.83
CA SER A 797 -49.74 -21.36 3.00
C SER A 797 -48.66 -20.34 2.59
N THR A 798 -47.79 -20.71 1.64
CA THR A 798 -46.77 -19.82 1.09
C THR A 798 -47.39 -18.65 0.32
N GLY A 799 -48.44 -18.93 -0.48
CA GLY A 799 -49.20 -17.92 -1.20
C GLY A 799 -49.89 -16.89 -0.31
N LEU A 800 -50.55 -17.35 0.75
CA LEU A 800 -51.21 -16.47 1.73
C LEU A 800 -50.19 -15.59 2.46
N ARG A 801 -49.06 -16.18 2.88
CA ARG A 801 -47.97 -15.43 3.52
C ARG A 801 -47.39 -14.37 2.58
N PHE A 802 -47.19 -14.71 1.30
CA PHE A 802 -46.72 -13.77 0.29
C PHE A 802 -47.73 -12.62 0.10
N ALA A 803 -49.01 -12.93 -0.08
CA ALA A 803 -50.07 -11.93 -0.26
C ALA A 803 -50.18 -10.97 0.93
N LEU A 804 -50.08 -11.48 2.17
CA LEU A 804 -50.10 -10.67 3.39
C LEU A 804 -48.86 -9.81 3.56
N THR A 805 -47.68 -10.36 3.27
CA THR A 805 -46.41 -9.64 3.43
C THR A 805 -46.35 -8.41 2.52
N TYR A 806 -46.84 -8.53 1.29
CA TYR A 806 -46.81 -7.47 0.27
C TYR A 806 -48.16 -6.77 0.06
N LYS A 807 -49.08 -6.91 1.02
CA LYS A 807 -50.41 -6.26 1.04
C LYS A 807 -51.23 -6.43 -0.25
N ASN A 808 -51.07 -7.57 -0.92
CA ASN A 808 -51.81 -7.91 -2.14
C ASN A 808 -53.16 -8.53 -1.76
N HIS A 809 -54.12 -7.66 -1.39
CA HIS A 809 -55.43 -8.07 -0.89
C HIS A 809 -56.24 -8.87 -1.92
N GLU A 810 -56.06 -8.58 -3.20
CA GLU A 810 -56.74 -9.31 -4.27
C GLU A 810 -56.20 -10.73 -4.40
N LEU A 811 -54.87 -10.93 -4.35
CA LEU A 811 -54.29 -12.28 -4.32
C LEU A 811 -54.74 -13.05 -3.07
N LEU A 812 -54.74 -12.41 -1.90
CA LEU A 812 -55.24 -12.99 -0.64
C LEU A 812 -56.69 -13.47 -0.81
N ARG A 813 -57.54 -12.63 -1.40
CA ARG A 813 -58.95 -12.95 -1.66
C ARG A 813 -59.10 -14.10 -2.66
N LEU A 814 -58.36 -14.08 -3.77
CA LEU A 814 -58.43 -15.13 -4.79
C LEU A 814 -58.01 -16.49 -4.23
N ILE A 815 -56.93 -16.55 -3.44
CA ILE A 815 -56.48 -17.79 -2.79
C ILE A 815 -57.52 -18.32 -1.79
N LEU A 816 -58.15 -17.45 -0.98
CA LEU A 816 -59.16 -17.90 0.00
C LEU A 816 -60.50 -18.28 -0.64
N LEU A 817 -60.84 -17.66 -1.78
CA LEU A 817 -62.04 -17.98 -2.55
C LEU A 817 -61.88 -19.24 -3.41
N SER A 818 -60.65 -19.64 -3.74
CA SER A 818 -60.40 -20.93 -4.42
C SER A 818 -60.58 -22.15 -3.51
N LEU A 819 -60.77 -21.95 -2.20
CA LEU A 819 -60.95 -23.02 -1.21
C LEU A 819 -62.42 -23.18 -0.80
N ALA A 820 -62.83 -24.42 -0.51
CA ALA A 820 -64.13 -24.70 0.11
C ALA A 820 -64.22 -24.10 1.52
N PRO A 821 -65.42 -23.78 2.06
CA PRO A 821 -65.57 -23.16 3.38
C PRO A 821 -64.86 -23.90 4.52
N GLU A 822 -64.91 -25.23 4.52
CA GLU A 822 -64.31 -26.09 5.54
C GLU A 822 -62.76 -26.09 5.43
N GLU A 823 -62.24 -26.12 4.20
CA GLU A 823 -60.81 -26.03 3.90
C GLU A 823 -60.26 -24.64 4.23
N ARG A 824 -61.05 -23.58 3.98
CA ARG A 824 -60.70 -22.20 4.32
C ARG A 824 -60.52 -22.04 5.82
N LEU A 825 -61.43 -22.61 6.62
CA LEU A 825 -61.33 -22.55 8.08
C LEU A 825 -60.12 -23.36 8.59
N ALA A 826 -59.83 -24.51 7.98
CA ALA A 826 -58.65 -25.30 8.31
C ALA A 826 -57.34 -24.52 8.01
N VAL A 827 -57.24 -23.89 6.84
CA VAL A 827 -56.07 -23.09 6.43
C VAL A 827 -55.90 -21.82 7.26
N ILE A 828 -57.00 -21.13 7.62
CA ILE A 828 -56.91 -19.93 8.48
C ILE A 828 -56.43 -20.29 9.89
N ASN A 829 -56.80 -21.46 10.39
CA ASN A 829 -56.43 -21.95 11.73
C ASN A 829 -55.11 -22.73 11.76
N GLU A 830 -54.51 -23.00 10.60
CA GLU A 830 -53.22 -23.66 10.50
C GLU A 830 -52.13 -22.79 11.16
N LYS A 831 -51.28 -23.42 11.97
CA LYS A 831 -50.20 -22.73 12.68
C LYS A 831 -48.86 -22.99 12.01
N SER A 832 -48.08 -21.93 11.84
CA SER A 832 -46.68 -22.03 11.41
C SER A 832 -45.80 -22.68 12.51
N SER A 833 -44.52 -22.88 12.22
CA SER A 833 -43.52 -23.31 13.22
C SER A 833 -43.41 -22.35 14.42
N GLU A 834 -43.80 -21.08 14.25
CA GLU A 834 -43.88 -20.06 15.31
C GLU A 834 -45.22 -20.08 16.05
N GLY A 835 -46.11 -21.01 15.74
CA GLY A 835 -47.47 -21.07 16.29
C GLY A 835 -48.43 -20.03 15.71
N LYS A 836 -47.98 -19.21 14.74
CA LYS A 836 -48.76 -18.12 14.15
C LYS A 836 -49.71 -18.62 13.08
N SER A 837 -50.96 -18.17 13.15
CA SER A 837 -51.98 -18.39 12.12
C SER A 837 -51.99 -17.27 11.06
N VAL A 838 -52.74 -17.45 9.97
CA VAL A 838 -52.89 -16.44 8.90
C VAL A 838 -53.36 -15.09 9.47
N LEU A 839 -54.22 -15.12 10.50
CA LEU A 839 -54.69 -13.92 11.20
C LEU A 839 -53.59 -13.20 12.00
N HIS A 840 -52.60 -13.94 12.54
CA HIS A 840 -51.44 -13.32 13.20
C HIS A 840 -50.56 -12.58 12.20
N PHE A 841 -50.38 -13.15 11.00
CA PHE A 841 -49.66 -12.47 9.91
C PHE A 841 -50.43 -11.26 9.37
N ALA A 842 -51.76 -11.30 9.38
CA ALA A 842 -52.62 -10.20 8.96
C ALA A 842 -52.84 -9.12 10.06
N ALA A 843 -52.36 -9.33 11.29
CA ALA A 843 -52.69 -8.47 12.44
C ALA A 843 -52.36 -6.99 12.18
N HIS A 844 -51.31 -6.70 11.42
CA HIS A 844 -50.86 -5.35 11.08
C HIS A 844 -51.44 -4.76 9.79
N ASP A 845 -52.26 -5.52 9.07
CA ASP A 845 -52.95 -5.09 7.85
C ASP A 845 -54.47 -5.17 8.06
N LEU A 846 -55.07 -4.02 8.38
CA LEU A 846 -56.49 -3.94 8.73
C LEU A 846 -57.41 -4.40 7.59
N GLU A 847 -57.05 -4.14 6.34
CA GLU A 847 -57.87 -4.51 5.18
C GLU A 847 -57.77 -6.01 4.91
N ALA A 848 -56.57 -6.60 5.02
CA ALA A 848 -56.42 -8.06 4.97
C ALA A 848 -57.13 -8.76 6.13
N LEU A 849 -57.02 -8.22 7.35
CA LEU A 849 -57.66 -8.78 8.54
C LEU A 849 -59.20 -8.74 8.43
N LYS A 850 -59.76 -7.62 7.95
CA LYS A 850 -61.19 -7.50 7.62
C LYS A 850 -61.59 -8.53 6.57
N ALA A 851 -60.84 -8.63 5.48
CA ALA A 851 -61.13 -9.55 4.39
C ALA A 851 -61.17 -11.02 4.89
N ILE A 852 -60.19 -11.42 5.70
CA ILE A 852 -60.14 -12.77 6.28
C ILE A 852 -61.31 -13.01 7.25
N LEU A 853 -61.58 -12.10 8.18
CA LEU A 853 -62.66 -12.25 9.17
C LEU A 853 -64.06 -12.24 8.55
N MET A 854 -64.28 -11.46 7.49
CA MET A 854 -65.54 -11.44 6.74
C MET A 854 -65.78 -12.73 5.96
N LEU A 855 -64.72 -13.47 5.62
CA LEU A 855 -64.81 -14.78 4.96
C LEU A 855 -65.02 -15.95 5.94
N LEU A 856 -65.03 -15.69 7.26
CA LEU A 856 -65.35 -16.64 8.34
C LEU A 856 -66.78 -16.45 8.87
N PRO A 857 -67.45 -17.54 9.29
CA PRO A 857 -68.71 -17.48 10.06
C PRO A 857 -68.53 -16.68 11.36
N GLU A 858 -69.56 -15.95 11.79
CA GLU A 858 -69.50 -15.10 13.00
C GLU A 858 -69.19 -15.90 14.27
N SER A 859 -69.66 -17.15 14.36
CA SER A 859 -69.42 -18.06 15.49
C SER A 859 -67.95 -18.40 15.70
N ASP A 860 -67.14 -18.34 14.63
CA ASP A 860 -65.76 -18.84 14.64
C ASP A 860 -64.74 -17.69 14.79
N ARG A 861 -65.18 -16.44 14.64
CA ARG A 861 -64.30 -15.26 14.67
C ARG A 861 -63.60 -15.08 16.01
N LEU A 862 -64.31 -15.29 17.13
CA LEU A 862 -63.70 -15.17 18.46
C LEU A 862 -62.60 -16.22 18.67
N ALA A 863 -62.90 -17.47 18.32
CA ALA A 863 -61.94 -18.57 18.44
C ALA A 863 -60.70 -18.31 17.57
N ALA A 864 -60.88 -17.80 16.36
CA ALA A 864 -59.80 -17.49 15.45
C ALA A 864 -58.93 -16.29 15.92
N VAL A 865 -59.54 -15.24 16.45
CA VAL A 865 -58.85 -14.05 16.99
C VAL A 865 -58.10 -14.33 18.30
N ASN A 866 -58.62 -15.24 19.13
CA ASN A 866 -58.03 -15.62 20.42
C ASN A 866 -57.00 -16.74 20.32
N GLN A 867 -56.72 -17.28 19.13
CA GLN A 867 -55.60 -18.20 18.96
C GLN A 867 -54.32 -17.52 19.43
N LYS A 868 -53.50 -18.28 20.16
CA LYS A 868 -52.20 -17.82 20.64
C LYS A 868 -51.08 -18.40 19.78
N ASP A 869 -50.09 -17.57 19.48
CA ASP A 869 -48.80 -17.99 18.93
C ASP A 869 -47.91 -18.65 20.01
N ASN A 870 -46.69 -19.05 19.65
CA ASN A 870 -45.76 -19.66 20.62
C ASN A 870 -45.29 -18.68 21.72
N ASN A 871 -45.46 -17.37 21.53
CA ASN A 871 -45.20 -16.36 22.55
C ASN A 871 -46.41 -16.16 23.49
N GLY A 872 -47.52 -16.86 23.21
CA GLY A 872 -48.75 -16.71 23.95
C GLY A 872 -49.54 -15.45 23.58
N ASP A 873 -49.17 -14.76 22.50
CA ASP A 873 -49.84 -13.55 22.02
C ASP A 873 -50.96 -13.94 21.06
N SER A 874 -52.13 -13.29 21.19
CA SER A 874 -53.23 -13.38 20.22
C SER A 874 -53.19 -12.27 19.19
N VAL A 875 -54.05 -12.32 18.17
CA VAL A 875 -54.11 -11.30 17.10
C VAL A 875 -54.27 -9.88 17.68
N LEU A 876 -55.05 -9.72 18.76
CA LEU A 876 -55.27 -8.44 19.44
C LEU A 876 -54.06 -7.95 20.23
N HIS A 877 -53.17 -8.85 20.67
CA HIS A 877 -51.91 -8.49 21.32
C HIS A 877 -50.89 -7.95 20.31
N LEU A 878 -50.88 -8.50 19.09
CA LEU A 878 -49.92 -8.11 18.06
C LEU A 878 -50.18 -6.71 17.50
N ASN A 879 -51.43 -6.26 17.36
CA ASN A 879 -51.72 -4.91 16.85
C ASN A 879 -52.85 -4.19 17.64
N PRO A 880 -52.51 -3.42 18.69
CA PRO A 880 -53.51 -2.67 19.47
C PRO A 880 -54.03 -1.41 18.75
N GLY A 881 -53.48 -1.03 17.59
CA GLY A 881 -53.81 0.23 16.89
C GLY A 881 -55.29 0.32 16.44
N PRO A 882 -55.78 -0.56 15.55
CA PRO A 882 -57.16 -0.52 15.07
C PRO A 882 -58.11 -1.38 15.92
N LEU A 883 -57.88 -1.45 17.25
CA LEU A 883 -58.60 -2.36 18.15
C LEU A 883 -60.13 -2.16 18.08
N LYS A 884 -60.59 -0.91 17.96
CA LYS A 884 -62.01 -0.57 17.78
C LYS A 884 -62.63 -1.26 16.56
N THR A 885 -61.93 -1.25 15.43
CA THR A 885 -62.42 -1.84 14.19
C THR A 885 -62.48 -3.36 14.27
N ILE A 886 -61.46 -4.00 14.88
CA ILE A 886 -61.42 -5.45 15.05
C ILE A 886 -62.50 -5.93 16.04
N LEU A 887 -62.70 -5.21 17.15
CA LEU A 887 -63.76 -5.52 18.13
C LEU A 887 -65.17 -5.39 17.55
N MET A 888 -65.38 -4.47 16.60
CA MET A 888 -66.67 -4.33 15.89
C MET A 888 -66.96 -5.51 14.93
N LEU A 889 -65.94 -6.28 14.52
CA LEU A 889 -66.10 -7.48 13.67
C LEU A 889 -66.41 -8.74 14.49
N LEU A 890 -66.26 -8.68 15.83
CA LEU A 890 -66.63 -9.73 16.77
C LEU A 890 -68.07 -9.53 17.29
N PRO A 891 -68.78 -10.63 17.64
CA PRO A 891 -70.05 -10.55 18.35
C PRO A 891 -69.94 -9.71 19.62
N GLU A 892 -70.97 -8.91 19.92
CA GLU A 892 -70.94 -7.97 21.05
C GLU A 892 -70.73 -8.66 22.41
N SER A 893 -71.28 -9.87 22.58
CA SER A 893 -71.11 -10.71 23.77
C SER A 893 -69.65 -11.09 24.05
N ASP A 894 -68.79 -11.08 23.03
CA ASP A 894 -67.47 -11.69 23.07
C ASP A 894 -66.34 -10.67 23.21
N ARG A 895 -66.65 -9.37 23.02
CA ARG A 895 -65.67 -8.26 23.05
C ARG A 895 -64.95 -8.13 24.37
N GLN A 896 -65.67 -8.30 25.49
CA GLN A 896 -65.07 -8.17 26.82
C GLN A 896 -64.11 -9.33 27.13
N ALA A 897 -64.45 -10.54 26.70
CA ALA A 897 -63.58 -11.70 26.82
C ALA A 897 -62.30 -11.51 25.99
N ALA A 898 -62.41 -10.94 24.80
CA ALA A 898 -61.27 -10.66 23.93
C ALA A 898 -60.30 -9.59 24.50
N ILE A 899 -60.79 -8.59 25.25
CA ILE A 899 -59.96 -7.52 25.87
C ILE A 899 -59.20 -8.01 27.12
N ASN A 900 -59.84 -8.88 27.91
CA ASN A 900 -59.29 -9.38 29.16
C ASN A 900 -58.31 -10.54 28.98
N GLU A 901 -58.18 -11.06 27.77
CA GLU A 901 -57.24 -12.11 27.45
C GLU A 901 -55.81 -11.66 27.78
N LYS A 902 -55.05 -12.53 28.46
CA LYS A 902 -53.66 -12.26 28.85
C LYS A 902 -52.72 -13.11 28.01
N ASN A 903 -51.61 -12.50 27.61
CA ASN A 903 -50.52 -13.28 27.03
C ASN A 903 -49.81 -14.13 28.09
N ASN A 904 -49.25 -15.26 27.65
CA ASN A 904 -48.65 -16.22 28.57
C ASN A 904 -47.27 -15.75 29.07
N ASN A 905 -46.54 -14.94 28.29
CA ASN A 905 -45.16 -14.57 28.59
C ASN A 905 -45.02 -13.51 29.69
N PHE A 906 -45.88 -12.48 29.72
CA PHE A 906 -45.74 -11.35 30.64
C PHE A 906 -47.01 -11.05 31.45
N GLY A 907 -48.10 -11.79 31.19
CA GLY A 907 -49.41 -11.51 31.77
C GLY A 907 -49.97 -10.16 31.34
N TYR A 908 -49.50 -9.63 30.19
CA TYR A 908 -50.02 -8.40 29.64
C TYR A 908 -51.38 -8.67 29.02
N SER A 909 -52.37 -7.91 29.45
CA SER A 909 -53.67 -7.78 28.78
C SER A 909 -53.60 -6.71 27.69
N VAL A 910 -54.63 -6.67 26.84
CA VAL A 910 -54.73 -5.72 25.71
C VAL A 910 -54.56 -4.25 26.17
N ILE A 911 -54.94 -3.88 27.40
CA ILE A 911 -54.75 -2.50 27.91
C ILE A 911 -53.28 -2.16 28.23
N HIS A 912 -52.46 -3.12 28.64
CA HIS A 912 -51.03 -2.90 28.88
C HIS A 912 -50.30 -2.56 27.58
N LEU A 913 -50.75 -3.17 26.47
CA LEU A 913 -50.23 -2.93 25.13
C LEU A 913 -50.84 -1.68 24.50
N ALA A 914 -52.12 -1.41 24.74
CA ALA A 914 -52.80 -0.19 24.30
C ALA A 914 -52.28 1.08 25.00
N ALA A 915 -51.65 0.98 26.17
CA ALA A 915 -50.94 2.09 26.81
C ALA A 915 -49.80 2.69 25.93
N ASN A 916 -49.43 2.01 24.84
CA ASN A 916 -48.52 2.53 23.82
C ASN A 916 -49.23 3.33 22.70
N ASN A 917 -50.56 3.47 22.70
CA ASN A 917 -51.33 4.23 21.71
C ASN A 917 -52.51 4.96 22.38
N ALA A 918 -52.48 6.30 22.39
CA ALA A 918 -53.47 7.13 23.06
C ALA A 918 -54.90 6.94 22.52
N GLU A 919 -55.06 6.73 21.21
CA GLU A 919 -56.36 6.53 20.56
C GLU A 919 -56.97 5.18 20.95
N SER A 920 -56.17 4.11 20.87
CA SER A 920 -56.56 2.77 21.30
C SER A 920 -56.91 2.72 22.78
N LEU A 921 -56.10 3.37 23.63
CA LEU A 921 -56.33 3.42 25.07
C LEU A 921 -57.60 4.20 25.41
N THR A 922 -57.84 5.33 24.73
CA THR A 922 -59.06 6.11 24.89
C THR A 922 -60.27 5.29 24.45
N ALA A 923 -60.20 4.58 23.33
CA ALA A 923 -61.28 3.70 22.86
C ALA A 923 -61.59 2.58 23.89
N ILE A 924 -60.57 1.96 24.50
CA ILE A 924 -60.76 0.97 25.56
C ILE A 924 -61.37 1.60 26.83
N LEU A 925 -60.81 2.70 27.34
CA LEU A 925 -61.25 3.34 28.60
C LEU A 925 -62.62 4.01 28.50
N THR A 926 -63.03 4.45 27.30
CA THR A 926 -64.38 4.96 27.03
C THR A 926 -65.41 3.86 26.81
N SER A 927 -64.98 2.65 26.43
CA SER A 927 -65.83 1.46 26.32
C SER A 927 -66.19 0.83 27.67
N ILE A 928 -65.67 1.37 28.79
CA ILE A 928 -65.94 0.90 30.17
C ILE A 928 -66.30 2.04 31.15
N PRO A 929 -66.96 1.76 32.30
CA PRO A 929 -67.42 2.77 33.26
C PRO A 929 -66.31 3.56 34.00
N GLU A 930 -66.54 4.85 34.31
CA GLU A 930 -65.56 5.77 34.95
C GLU A 930 -65.04 5.26 36.31
N SER A 931 -65.92 4.63 37.10
CA SER A 931 -65.57 4.03 38.40
C SER A 931 -64.61 2.84 38.30
N ALA A 932 -64.52 2.19 37.13
CA ALA A 932 -63.65 1.04 36.89
C ALA A 932 -62.30 1.42 36.23
N ARG A 933 -62.16 2.66 35.73
CA ARG A 933 -60.96 3.12 35.02
C ARG A 933 -59.72 3.13 35.90
N LEU A 934 -59.85 3.61 37.14
CA LEU A 934 -58.73 3.64 38.09
C LEU A 934 -58.25 2.23 38.44
N THR A 935 -59.17 1.27 38.57
CA THR A 935 -58.85 -0.13 38.87
C THR A 935 -58.15 -0.81 37.69
N LEU A 936 -58.63 -0.58 36.47
CA LEU A 936 -58.05 -1.16 35.26
C LEU A 936 -56.68 -0.57 34.91
N VAL A 937 -56.48 0.75 35.08
CA VAL A 937 -55.18 1.42 34.86
C VAL A 937 -54.12 1.01 35.89
N ASN A 938 -54.55 0.59 37.09
CA ASN A 938 -53.69 0.10 38.16
C ASN A 938 -53.57 -1.42 38.23
N GLU A 939 -54.16 -2.16 37.28
CA GLU A 939 -53.94 -3.60 37.19
C GLU A 939 -52.46 -3.89 36.93
N LYS A 940 -51.92 -4.90 37.63
CA LYS A 940 -50.51 -5.26 37.55
C LYS A 940 -50.32 -6.45 36.61
N ALA A 941 -49.35 -6.34 35.72
CA ALA A 941 -48.79 -7.47 34.99
C ALA A 941 -47.93 -8.36 35.92
N ASN A 942 -47.43 -9.49 35.40
CA ASN A 942 -46.62 -10.44 36.18
C ASN A 942 -45.33 -9.81 36.72
N ASN A 943 -44.84 -8.72 36.11
CA ASN A 943 -43.67 -7.94 36.54
C ASN A 943 -44.01 -6.74 37.46
N GLY A 944 -45.25 -6.63 37.93
CA GLY A 944 -45.70 -5.55 38.80
C GLY A 944 -45.95 -4.20 38.13
N ARG A 945 -45.72 -4.07 36.81
CA ARG A 945 -46.00 -2.85 36.04
C ARG A 945 -47.49 -2.69 35.79
N THR A 946 -47.93 -1.45 35.74
CA THR A 946 -49.31 -1.06 35.39
C THR A 946 -49.37 -0.36 34.04
N ALA A 947 -50.57 -0.13 33.50
CA ALA A 947 -50.74 0.65 32.25
C ALA A 947 -50.11 2.06 32.36
N LEU A 948 -50.12 2.67 33.56
CA LEU A 948 -49.46 3.96 33.83
C LEU A 948 -47.93 3.88 33.65
N HIS A 949 -47.31 2.78 34.09
CA HIS A 949 -45.88 2.55 33.92
C HIS A 949 -45.48 2.31 32.45
N SER A 950 -46.43 1.90 31.61
CA SER A 950 -46.21 1.72 30.16
C SER A 950 -46.46 3.01 29.39
N ALA A 951 -47.39 3.85 29.86
CA ALA A 951 -47.72 5.14 29.24
C ALA A 951 -46.77 6.28 29.64
N ALA A 952 -46.00 6.14 30.73
CA ALA A 952 -45.09 7.17 31.25
C ALA A 952 -44.15 7.77 30.19
N ASN A 953 -43.67 6.94 29.25
CA ASN A 953 -42.72 7.31 28.21
C ASN A 953 -43.39 7.83 26.92
N LYS A 954 -44.70 8.12 26.94
CA LYS A 954 -45.47 8.62 25.77
C LYS A 954 -46.36 9.80 26.16
N PRO A 955 -46.00 11.04 25.79
CA PRO A 955 -46.68 12.26 26.25
C PRO A 955 -48.18 12.28 25.94
N GLU A 956 -48.60 11.92 24.73
CA GLU A 956 -50.02 11.98 24.36
C GLU A 956 -50.85 10.92 25.10
N THR A 957 -50.29 9.73 25.33
CA THR A 957 -50.98 8.67 26.06
C THR A 957 -51.03 8.95 27.55
N LEU A 958 -49.96 9.52 28.12
CA LEU A 958 -49.91 9.95 29.50
C LEU A 958 -50.91 11.09 29.73
N GLU A 959 -50.97 12.08 28.85
CA GLU A 959 -51.96 13.16 28.89
C GLU A 959 -53.40 12.62 28.77
N ALA A 960 -53.66 11.67 27.87
CA ALA A 960 -54.96 11.02 27.76
C ALA A 960 -55.37 10.30 29.05
N ILE A 961 -54.44 9.60 29.72
CA ILE A 961 -54.72 8.99 31.02
C ILE A 961 -54.95 10.05 32.09
N LEU A 962 -54.08 11.08 32.16
CA LEU A 962 -54.12 12.12 33.19
C LEU A 962 -55.38 13.00 33.10
N ASN A 963 -55.86 13.30 31.89
CA ASN A 963 -57.11 14.06 31.69
C ASN A 963 -58.36 13.26 32.08
N LEU A 964 -58.24 11.93 32.14
CA LEU A 964 -59.31 11.03 32.58
C LEU A 964 -59.16 10.66 34.08
N LEU A 965 -58.24 11.32 34.82
CA LEU A 965 -57.99 11.18 36.28
C LEU A 965 -58.16 12.54 37.03
N PRO A 966 -58.45 12.60 38.36
CA PRO A 966 -58.80 13.85 39.08
C PRO A 966 -57.63 14.70 39.70
N GLU A 967 -57.74 16.07 39.79
CA GLU A 967 -56.78 17.04 40.43
C GLU A 967 -57.22 17.57 41.84
N MET A 968 -56.29 17.94 42.77
CA MET A 968 -56.63 18.51 44.12
C MET A 968 -55.65 19.58 44.71
N MET A 969 -56.18 20.64 45.37
CA MET A 969 -55.47 21.77 46.06
C MET A 969 -55.86 21.89 47.57
N PRO A 970 -55.02 22.48 48.47
CA PRO A 970 -55.34 22.57 49.90
C PRO A 970 -56.25 23.76 50.29
N GLN A 971 -57.13 23.55 51.28
CA GLN A 971 -57.90 24.60 51.96
C GLN A 971 -57.27 24.89 53.34
N ALA A 972 -57.25 26.16 53.77
CA ALA A 972 -56.70 26.56 55.07
C ALA A 972 -57.47 25.90 56.23
N ASN A 973 -56.75 25.27 57.16
CA ASN A 973 -57.38 24.64 58.33
C ASN A 973 -57.35 25.63 59.53
N PRO A 974 -58.51 26.12 60.01
CA PRO A 974 -58.56 27.10 61.11
C PRO A 974 -58.03 26.54 62.44
N ASN A 975 -57.85 25.23 62.57
CA ASN A 975 -57.32 24.58 63.77
C ASN A 975 -55.77 24.58 63.85
N TYR A 976 -55.09 25.11 62.84
CA TYR A 976 -53.63 25.24 62.84
C TYR A 976 -53.20 26.69 63.08
N SER A 977 -52.08 26.89 63.76
CA SER A 977 -51.51 28.24 63.96
C SER A 977 -51.21 28.89 62.61
N ALA A 978 -51.25 30.23 62.56
CA ALA A 978 -50.94 30.99 61.34
C ALA A 978 -49.57 30.58 60.76
N LYS A 979 -48.57 30.41 61.62
CA LYS A 979 -47.23 29.92 61.28
C LYS A 979 -47.25 28.50 60.69
N ARG A 980 -48.09 27.59 61.20
CA ARG A 980 -48.22 26.22 60.68
C ARG A 980 -48.95 26.17 59.33
N ASN A 981 -50.02 26.96 59.17
CA ASN A 981 -50.72 27.08 57.88
C ASN A 981 -49.82 27.70 56.80
N GLU A 982 -48.99 28.67 57.16
CA GLU A 982 -47.97 29.24 56.28
C GLU A 982 -46.96 28.16 55.84
N GLN A 983 -46.48 27.33 56.76
CA GLN A 983 -45.57 26.23 56.44
C GLN A 983 -46.23 25.11 55.61
N ILE A 984 -47.52 24.80 55.83
CA ILE A 984 -48.30 23.87 54.99
C ILE A 984 -48.38 24.42 53.57
N SER A 985 -48.76 25.70 53.42
CA SER A 985 -48.83 26.37 52.12
C SER A 985 -47.47 26.33 51.41
N MET A 986 -46.38 26.60 52.14
CA MET A 986 -45.02 26.45 51.62
C MET A 986 -44.70 25.02 51.17
N LEU A 987 -45.12 23.98 51.91
CA LEU A 987 -44.89 22.59 51.54
C LEU A 987 -45.55 22.25 50.20
N TYR A 988 -46.85 22.52 50.05
CA TYR A 988 -47.57 22.22 48.80
C TYR A 988 -47.06 23.08 47.64
N SER A 989 -46.69 24.33 47.90
CA SER A 989 -46.05 25.20 46.89
C SER A 989 -44.74 24.59 46.39
N ASN A 990 -43.88 24.11 47.29
CA ASN A 990 -42.61 23.49 46.91
C ASN A 990 -42.80 22.14 46.21
N ILE A 991 -43.78 21.32 46.61
CA ILE A 991 -44.15 20.08 45.90
C ILE A 991 -44.66 20.40 44.48
N ASN A 992 -45.46 21.45 44.33
CA ASN A 992 -45.93 21.92 43.02
C ASN A 992 -44.80 22.49 42.16
N GLN A 993 -43.82 23.16 42.77
CA GLN A 993 -42.61 23.58 42.06
C GLN A 993 -41.81 22.38 41.56
N LEU A 994 -41.65 21.32 42.37
CA LEU A 994 -41.02 20.07 41.95
C LEU A 994 -41.76 19.44 40.76
N ARG A 995 -43.10 19.39 40.82
CA ARG A 995 -43.97 18.90 39.74
C ARG A 995 -43.85 19.73 38.45
N SER A 996 -43.89 21.07 38.57
CA SER A 996 -43.81 22.00 37.43
C SER A 996 -42.43 21.97 36.77
N TYR A 997 -41.38 21.89 37.58
CA TYR A 997 -40.01 21.79 37.08
C TYR A 997 -39.75 20.41 36.44
N GLY A 998 -40.30 19.33 37.01
CA GLY A 998 -40.36 18.01 36.37
C GLY A 998 -41.03 18.04 35.00
N ARG A 999 -42.21 18.67 34.89
CA ARG A 999 -42.92 18.86 33.61
C ARG A 999 -42.10 19.68 32.59
N LYS A 1000 -41.40 20.72 33.04
CA LYS A 1000 -40.52 21.51 32.16
C LYS A 1000 -39.34 20.72 31.63
N LEU A 1001 -38.79 19.81 32.43
CA LEU A 1001 -37.68 18.95 32.01
C LEU A 1001 -38.14 17.80 31.13
N TYR A 1002 -39.30 17.22 31.43
CA TYR A 1002 -39.97 16.26 30.55
C TYR A 1002 -40.22 16.84 29.15
N ASN A 1003 -40.65 18.09 29.07
CA ASN A 1003 -40.95 18.77 27.80
C ASN A 1003 -39.70 19.29 27.06
N GLN A 1004 -38.47 18.99 27.50
CA GLN A 1004 -37.25 19.37 26.78
C GLN A 1004 -36.96 18.38 25.65
N VAL A 1005 -37.29 18.78 24.44
CA VAL A 1005 -37.01 18.00 23.22
C VAL A 1005 -35.49 17.85 23.04
N ASN A 1006 -35.03 16.60 22.90
CA ASN A 1006 -33.65 16.16 22.64
C ASN A 1006 -32.71 15.85 23.83
N ASP A 1007 -33.19 15.81 25.08
CA ASP A 1007 -32.39 15.31 26.21
C ASP A 1007 -33.10 14.17 26.94
N LYS A 1008 -32.85 12.94 26.46
CA LYS A 1008 -33.41 11.69 27.00
C LYS A 1008 -33.15 11.51 28.51
N LYS A 1009 -32.07 12.11 29.02
CA LYS A 1009 -31.74 12.08 30.45
C LYS A 1009 -32.56 13.11 31.23
N ALA A 1010 -32.79 14.29 30.66
CA ALA A 1010 -33.69 15.30 31.24
C ALA A 1010 -35.15 14.83 31.25
N GLU A 1011 -35.56 14.08 30.22
CA GLU A 1011 -36.87 13.45 30.11
C GLU A 1011 -37.10 12.45 31.26
N THR A 1012 -36.22 11.46 31.43
CA THR A 1012 -36.32 10.47 32.52
C THR A 1012 -36.23 11.10 33.92
N GLU A 1013 -35.38 12.12 34.11
CA GLU A 1013 -35.28 12.81 35.39
C GLU A 1013 -36.49 13.72 35.65
N GLY A 1014 -37.11 14.27 34.60
CA GLY A 1014 -38.38 14.99 34.65
C GLY A 1014 -39.53 14.09 35.10
N GLU A 1015 -39.62 12.88 34.54
CA GLU A 1015 -40.60 11.85 34.93
C GLU A 1015 -40.49 11.49 36.42
N LYS A 1016 -39.27 11.18 36.89
CA LYS A 1016 -39.00 10.88 38.31
C LYS A 1016 -39.47 12.00 39.22
N ALA A 1017 -39.20 13.25 38.85
CA ALA A 1017 -39.59 14.42 39.65
C ALA A 1017 -41.10 14.65 39.68
N VAL A 1018 -41.81 14.45 38.55
CA VAL A 1018 -43.27 14.54 38.50
C VAL A 1018 -43.91 13.44 39.34
N CYS A 1019 -43.43 12.20 39.19
CA CYS A 1019 -43.94 11.05 39.94
C CYS A 1019 -43.75 11.25 41.46
N LEU A 1020 -42.54 11.64 41.88
CA LEU A 1020 -42.27 11.93 43.29
C LEU A 1020 -43.17 13.04 43.83
N ALA A 1021 -43.38 14.12 43.06
CA ALA A 1021 -44.22 15.22 43.51
C ALA A 1021 -45.69 14.79 43.72
N LEU A 1022 -46.24 13.95 42.85
CA LEU A 1022 -47.60 13.43 42.98
C LEU A 1022 -47.73 12.51 44.21
N THR A 1023 -46.76 11.63 44.42
CA THR A 1023 -46.73 10.71 45.57
C THR A 1023 -46.58 11.45 46.90
N LEU A 1024 -45.70 12.45 46.98
CA LEU A 1024 -45.54 13.29 48.17
C LEU A 1024 -46.81 14.08 48.46
N ASN A 1025 -47.47 14.62 47.43
CA ASN A 1025 -48.73 15.35 47.58
C ASN A 1025 -49.82 14.45 48.17
N TYR A 1026 -49.94 13.21 47.70
CA TYR A 1026 -50.90 12.22 48.21
C TYR A 1026 -50.70 11.94 49.70
N PHE A 1027 -49.48 11.61 50.12
CA PHE A 1027 -49.21 11.29 51.53
C PHE A 1027 -49.27 12.52 52.45
N ALA A 1028 -48.91 13.71 51.95
CA ALA A 1028 -49.10 14.97 52.69
C ALA A 1028 -50.60 15.23 52.95
N ASN A 1029 -51.46 15.08 51.95
CA ASN A 1029 -52.92 15.22 52.13
C ASN A 1029 -53.46 14.20 53.14
N LYS A 1030 -53.01 12.95 53.04
CA LYS A 1030 -53.41 11.89 53.98
C LYS A 1030 -53.02 12.26 55.41
N PHE A 1031 -51.80 12.78 55.62
CA PHE A 1031 -51.31 13.23 56.92
C PHE A 1031 -52.13 14.39 57.51
N MET A 1032 -52.50 15.38 56.68
CA MET A 1032 -53.24 16.57 57.13
C MET A 1032 -54.70 16.27 57.46
N ASN A 1033 -55.34 15.38 56.69
CA ASN A 1033 -56.79 15.19 56.75
C ASN A 1033 -57.23 14.02 57.64
N THR A 1034 -56.34 13.07 57.96
CA THR A 1034 -56.71 11.98 58.87
C THR A 1034 -56.80 12.46 60.32
N GLN A 1035 -57.81 11.99 61.05
CA GLN A 1035 -57.96 12.18 62.50
C GLN A 1035 -57.36 11.02 63.30
N ASN A 1036 -57.02 9.90 62.63
CA ASN A 1036 -56.46 8.72 63.27
C ASN A 1036 -54.93 8.87 63.40
N ASN A 1037 -54.40 8.73 64.61
CA ASN A 1037 -52.98 8.85 64.90
C ASN A 1037 -52.13 7.77 64.22
N GLU A 1038 -52.64 6.53 64.07
CA GLU A 1038 -51.92 5.45 63.37
C GLU A 1038 -51.84 5.74 61.87
N GLU A 1039 -52.94 6.15 61.25
CA GLU A 1039 -52.92 6.54 59.83
C GLU A 1039 -52.07 7.78 59.57
N ARG A 1040 -52.07 8.72 60.52
CA ARG A 1040 -51.20 9.89 60.47
C ARG A 1040 -49.74 9.46 60.51
N GLN A 1041 -49.39 8.52 61.37
CA GLN A 1041 -48.04 7.96 61.46
C GLN A 1041 -47.66 7.16 60.20
N ILE A 1042 -48.55 6.33 59.65
CA ILE A 1042 -48.31 5.60 58.39
C ILE A 1042 -48.09 6.57 57.23
N ALA A 1043 -48.92 7.63 57.13
CA ALA A 1043 -48.75 8.65 56.11
C ALA A 1043 -47.42 9.41 56.28
N GLN A 1044 -47.02 9.67 57.52
CA GLN A 1044 -45.73 10.29 57.85
C GLN A 1044 -44.55 9.41 57.45
N GLU A 1045 -44.56 8.13 57.80
CA GLU A 1045 -43.50 7.17 57.46
C GLU A 1045 -43.43 6.91 55.95
N ALA A 1046 -44.57 6.81 55.28
CA ALA A 1046 -44.63 6.68 53.82
C ALA A 1046 -44.08 7.93 53.12
N PHE A 1047 -44.48 9.13 53.58
CA PHE A 1047 -43.94 10.39 53.06
C PHE A 1047 -42.42 10.47 53.25
N GLN A 1048 -41.91 10.06 54.42
CA GLN A 1048 -40.48 10.00 54.72
C GLN A 1048 -39.73 9.05 53.80
N LYS A 1049 -40.26 7.83 53.61
CA LYS A 1049 -39.66 6.81 52.76
C LYS A 1049 -39.54 7.27 51.31
N GLU A 1050 -40.64 7.77 50.75
CA GLU A 1050 -40.68 8.22 49.35
C GLU A 1050 -39.79 9.45 49.13
N LEU A 1051 -39.76 10.39 50.09
CA LEU A 1051 -38.85 11.54 50.02
C LEU A 1051 -37.37 11.12 50.05
N LYS A 1052 -37.02 10.16 50.92
CA LYS A 1052 -35.66 9.61 51.02
C LYS A 1052 -35.25 8.89 49.74
N GLN A 1053 -36.15 8.07 49.20
CA GLN A 1053 -35.92 7.34 47.96
C GLN A 1053 -35.76 8.31 46.79
N GLY A 1054 -36.61 9.33 46.70
CA GLY A 1054 -36.49 10.38 45.70
C GLY A 1054 -35.15 11.13 45.73
N ILE A 1055 -34.62 11.46 46.92
CA ILE A 1055 -33.30 12.08 47.08
C ILE A 1055 -32.17 11.17 46.56
N LEU A 1056 -32.33 9.85 46.71
CA LEU A 1056 -31.38 8.85 46.21
C LEU A 1056 -31.57 8.54 44.71
N ASP A 1057 -32.75 8.69 44.15
CA ASP A 1057 -32.97 8.30 42.75
C ASP A 1057 -32.61 9.42 41.75
N MET A 1058 -32.46 10.66 42.24
CA MET A 1058 -32.19 11.87 41.44
C MET A 1058 -30.73 12.34 41.59
N HIS A 1059 -29.82 11.69 40.84
CA HIS A 1059 -28.36 11.90 40.95
C HIS A 1059 -27.77 12.96 40.00
N HIS A 1060 -28.53 13.52 39.06
CA HIS A 1060 -27.98 14.34 37.97
C HIS A 1060 -28.43 15.81 37.98
N ARG A 1061 -27.47 16.74 37.80
CA ARG A 1061 -27.60 18.23 37.78
C ARG A 1061 -28.15 18.88 39.06
N ALA A 1062 -27.39 19.83 39.62
CA ALA A 1062 -27.58 20.42 40.95
C ALA A 1062 -28.87 21.25 41.21
N ARG A 1063 -29.87 21.29 40.32
CA ARG A 1063 -31.00 22.23 40.40
C ARG A 1063 -32.22 21.76 41.22
N TRP A 1064 -32.36 20.48 41.55
CA TRP A 1064 -33.46 19.97 42.40
C TRP A 1064 -33.15 20.04 43.91
N LYS A 1065 -31.86 20.00 44.26
CA LYS A 1065 -31.38 20.01 45.65
C LYS A 1065 -31.97 21.18 46.47
N PRO A 1066 -32.10 22.41 45.93
CA PRO A 1066 -32.77 23.50 46.64
C PRO A 1066 -34.27 23.30 46.84
N VAL A 1067 -34.98 22.75 45.84
CA VAL A 1067 -36.44 22.49 45.94
C VAL A 1067 -36.71 21.40 46.96
N LEU A 1068 -35.95 20.30 46.94
CA LEU A 1068 -36.06 19.22 47.92
C LEU A 1068 -35.67 19.69 49.33
N ALA A 1069 -34.63 20.53 49.46
CA ALA A 1069 -34.29 21.14 50.74
C ALA A 1069 -35.42 22.02 51.29
N ASN A 1070 -36.09 22.81 50.44
CA ASN A 1070 -37.23 23.63 50.85
C ASN A 1070 -38.46 22.77 51.24
N ILE A 1071 -38.70 21.64 50.56
CA ILE A 1071 -39.70 20.65 50.97
C ILE A 1071 -39.36 20.08 52.36
N ILE A 1072 -38.10 19.71 52.60
CA ILE A 1072 -37.63 19.19 53.89
C ILE A 1072 -37.82 20.24 55.00
N ILE A 1073 -37.44 21.49 54.76
CA ILE A 1073 -37.57 22.58 55.73
C ILE A 1073 -39.04 22.82 56.09
N ALA A 1074 -39.92 22.91 55.09
CA ALA A 1074 -41.36 23.10 55.31
C ALA A 1074 -41.98 21.89 56.03
N ALA A 1075 -41.62 20.66 55.64
CA ALA A 1075 -42.12 19.43 56.25
C ALA A 1075 -41.66 19.26 57.71
N THR A 1076 -40.45 19.72 58.06
CA THR A 1076 -39.93 19.73 59.44
C THR A 1076 -40.70 20.72 60.31
N GLY A 1077 -41.02 21.90 59.77
CA GLY A 1077 -41.78 22.93 60.49
C GLY A 1077 -43.19 22.50 60.91
N ILE A 1078 -43.80 21.55 60.21
CA ILE A 1078 -45.18 21.08 60.45
C ILE A 1078 -45.26 19.67 61.06
N GLY A 1079 -44.11 19.03 61.34
CA GLY A 1079 -44.03 17.74 62.02
C GLY A 1079 -44.07 16.50 61.13
N LEU A 1080 -43.90 16.64 59.81
CA LEU A 1080 -43.78 15.50 58.88
C LEU A 1080 -42.37 14.85 58.93
N LEU A 1081 -41.34 15.58 59.38
CA LEU A 1081 -39.93 15.12 59.47
C LEU A 1081 -39.29 15.42 60.83
N VAL A 1082 -38.40 14.54 61.32
CA VAL A 1082 -37.57 14.73 62.53
C VAL A 1082 -36.12 15.05 62.11
N ILE A 1083 -35.42 15.95 62.83
CA ILE A 1083 -34.12 16.58 62.48
C ILE A 1083 -33.10 15.56 61.90
N PHE A 1084 -32.83 15.64 60.60
CA PHE A 1084 -31.94 14.71 59.87
C PHE A 1084 -30.74 15.40 59.16
N GLY A 1085 -30.55 16.71 59.36
CA GLY A 1085 -29.96 17.57 58.32
C GLY A 1085 -28.44 17.79 58.26
N LYS A 1086 -27.62 17.45 59.28
CA LYS A 1086 -26.22 17.94 59.32
C LYS A 1086 -25.14 16.95 58.84
N LEU A 1087 -25.42 15.64 58.75
CA LEU A 1087 -24.38 14.63 58.48
C LEU A 1087 -24.33 14.10 57.04
N TYR A 1088 -25.40 14.27 56.24
CA TYR A 1088 -25.51 13.61 54.93
C TYR A 1088 -25.11 14.50 53.74
N LEU A 1089 -25.01 15.82 53.93
CA LEU A 1089 -24.90 16.81 52.84
C LEU A 1089 -23.47 17.30 52.51
N THR A 1090 -22.45 17.01 53.32
CA THR A 1090 -21.15 17.71 53.25
C THR A 1090 -19.93 16.88 52.80
N LYS A 1091 -20.09 15.74 52.12
CA LYS A 1091 -18.91 15.00 51.62
C LYS A 1091 -18.29 15.63 50.35
N SER A 1092 -17.08 16.18 50.53
CA SER A 1092 -15.99 16.51 49.58
C SER A 1092 -15.90 17.94 48.99
N ALA A 1093 -14.64 18.39 48.90
CA ALA A 1093 -14.14 19.73 48.62
C ALA A 1093 -13.27 19.74 47.36
N PHE A 1094 -13.43 20.72 46.45
CA PHE A 1094 -12.36 21.46 45.74
C PHE A 1094 -12.90 22.46 44.67
N PHE A 1095 -12.27 23.64 44.66
CA PHE A 1095 -12.18 24.76 43.71
C PHE A 1095 -13.35 25.66 43.20
N MET A 1096 -13.09 26.95 43.48
CA MET A 1096 -13.39 28.22 42.80
C MET A 1096 -14.78 28.88 42.95
N GLN A 1097 -14.75 29.99 43.69
CA GLN A 1097 -15.81 30.95 43.95
C GLN A 1097 -16.33 31.57 42.64
N THR A 1098 -17.65 31.57 42.47
CA THR A 1098 -18.37 32.39 41.49
C THR A 1098 -19.26 33.39 42.21
N GLU A 1099 -19.62 34.48 41.53
CA GLU A 1099 -20.31 35.69 42.01
C GLU A 1099 -21.64 35.47 42.78
N ARG A 1100 -22.13 34.22 42.82
CA ARG A 1100 -23.24 33.77 43.65
C ARG A 1100 -22.86 33.60 45.13
N HIS A 1101 -21.60 33.30 45.46
CA HIS A 1101 -21.14 33.22 46.86
C HIS A 1101 -21.09 34.60 47.54
N LYS A 1102 -20.80 35.68 46.81
CA LYS A 1102 -20.93 37.07 47.32
C LYS A 1102 -22.38 37.48 47.59
N GLN A 1103 -23.33 36.92 46.85
CA GLN A 1103 -24.77 37.11 47.08
C GLN A 1103 -25.25 36.28 48.28
N ILE A 1104 -24.72 35.07 48.47
CA ILE A 1104 -25.02 34.22 49.63
C ILE A 1104 -24.40 34.80 50.92
N ASP A 1105 -23.20 35.39 50.88
CA ASP A 1105 -22.63 36.10 52.04
C ASP A 1105 -23.45 37.35 52.40
N LYS A 1106 -24.01 38.05 51.40
CA LYS A 1106 -24.98 39.14 51.58
C LYS A 1106 -26.30 38.67 52.18
N ILE A 1107 -26.73 37.45 51.90
CA ILE A 1107 -27.98 36.87 52.45
C ILE A 1107 -27.71 36.28 53.85
N ALA A 1108 -26.55 35.68 54.07
CA ALA A 1108 -26.10 35.17 55.36
C ALA A 1108 -25.90 36.33 56.37
N SER A 1109 -25.41 37.50 55.93
CA SER A 1109 -25.35 38.69 56.78
C SER A 1109 -26.74 39.19 57.21
N HIS A 1110 -27.75 39.10 56.34
CA HIS A 1110 -29.15 39.40 56.68
C HIS A 1110 -29.77 38.34 57.60
N PHE A 1111 -29.39 37.06 57.45
CA PHE A 1111 -29.89 35.98 58.31
C PHE A 1111 -29.24 35.96 59.69
N THR A 1112 -27.98 36.42 59.81
CA THR A 1112 -27.28 36.59 61.09
C THR A 1112 -27.80 37.82 61.84
N ALA A 1113 -28.26 38.86 61.12
CA ALA A 1113 -29.00 39.99 61.68
C ALA A 1113 -30.38 39.55 62.24
N LEU A 1114 -31.04 38.58 61.62
CA LEU A 1114 -32.29 37.96 62.10
C LEU A 1114 -32.11 37.07 63.35
N LEU A 1115 -30.90 36.56 63.60
CA LEU A 1115 -30.56 35.77 64.80
C LEU A 1115 -30.04 36.64 65.96
N THR A 1116 -29.85 37.94 65.76
CA THR A 1116 -29.38 38.89 66.79
C THR A 1116 -30.48 39.76 67.38
N GLU A 1117 -31.73 39.65 66.92
CA GLU A 1117 -32.91 40.28 67.54
C GLU A 1117 -33.65 39.37 68.55
N GLU A 1118 -33.16 38.15 68.81
CA GLU A 1118 -33.55 37.37 70.00
C GLU A 1118 -32.31 37.07 70.85
N ALA A 1119 -32.04 37.95 71.81
CA ALA A 1119 -31.26 37.65 73.01
C ALA A 1119 -32.13 37.99 74.24
N PRO A 1120 -31.83 37.51 75.47
CA PRO A 1120 -30.75 36.61 75.90
C PRO A 1120 -31.21 35.48 76.86
N SER A 1121 -30.48 34.36 76.95
CA SER A 1121 -30.09 33.77 78.25
C SER A 1121 -29.13 32.58 78.13
N THR A 1122 -27.93 32.79 78.70
CA THR A 1122 -27.08 31.85 79.45
C THR A 1122 -26.41 30.66 78.74
N ASN A 1123 -25.16 30.91 78.32
CA ASN A 1123 -23.91 30.20 78.69
C ASN A 1123 -24.03 28.80 79.31
N SER A 1124 -23.39 27.81 78.67
CA SER A 1124 -22.25 27.07 79.30
C SER A 1124 -21.50 26.07 78.39
N THR A 1125 -21.86 25.86 77.12
CA THR A 1125 -21.31 24.72 76.35
C THR A 1125 -20.42 25.07 75.15
N ALA A 1126 -20.25 26.37 74.83
CA ALA A 1126 -19.42 26.82 73.70
C ALA A 1126 -17.92 26.91 74.05
N ASP A 1127 -17.56 27.23 75.29
CA ASP A 1127 -16.16 27.40 75.71
C ASP A 1127 -15.43 26.06 75.97
N GLU A 1128 -16.14 24.99 76.33
CA GLU A 1128 -15.56 23.65 76.51
C GLU A 1128 -15.12 23.01 75.19
N ILE A 1129 -15.82 23.31 74.09
CA ILE A 1129 -15.57 22.73 72.76
C ILE A 1129 -14.38 23.43 72.08
N VAL A 1130 -14.15 24.72 72.36
CA VAL A 1130 -13.01 25.50 71.85
C VAL A 1130 -11.68 25.13 72.52
N SER A 1131 -11.74 24.60 73.76
CA SER A 1131 -10.59 24.10 74.51
C SER A 1131 -10.07 22.75 73.99
N LEU A 1132 -10.98 21.82 73.65
CA LEU A 1132 -10.66 20.47 73.16
C LEU A 1132 -9.99 20.44 71.77
N LEU A 1133 -10.19 21.49 70.97
CA LEU A 1133 -9.64 21.60 69.61
C LEU A 1133 -8.26 22.26 69.54
N LYS A 1134 -7.80 22.93 70.60
CA LYS A 1134 -6.47 23.57 70.67
C LYS A 1134 -5.34 22.62 71.09
N THR A 1135 -5.65 21.45 71.63
CA THR A 1135 -4.66 20.48 72.14
C THR A 1135 -4.32 19.34 71.17
N SER A 1136 -5.05 19.18 70.05
CA SER A 1136 -4.91 18.03 69.14
C SER A 1136 -4.09 18.28 67.86
N LEU A 1137 -3.54 19.50 67.66
CA LEU A 1137 -2.76 19.86 66.46
C LEU A 1137 -1.37 20.48 66.72
N SER A 1138 -0.81 20.32 67.91
CA SER A 1138 0.64 20.40 68.13
C SER A 1138 1.20 18.98 68.24
N GLY A 1139 1.67 18.41 67.14
CA GLY A 1139 2.37 17.12 67.16
C GLY A 1139 3.74 17.23 67.83
N PRO A 1140 4.38 16.09 68.13
CA PRO A 1140 5.83 16.04 68.11
C PRO A 1140 6.33 14.98 67.11
N SER A 1141 7.19 15.47 66.23
CA SER A 1141 8.38 14.80 65.66
C SER A 1141 8.78 13.46 66.29
N ALA A 1142 8.69 12.40 65.49
CA ALA A 1142 9.78 11.47 65.14
C ALA A 1142 9.23 10.47 64.10
#